data_AF-A0A397EJ04-F1
#
_entry.id   AF-A0A397EJ04-F1
#
_cell.length_a   1.000
_cell.length_b   1.000
_cell.length_c   1.000
_cell.angle_alpha   90.00
_cell.angle_beta   90.00
_cell.angle_gamma   90.00
#
_symmetry.space_group_name_H-M   'P 1'
#
loop_
_entity.id
_entity.type
_entity.pdbx_description
1 polymer ?
#
loop_
_entity_poly.entity_id
_entity_poly.type
_entity_poly.pdbx_seq_one_letter_code
_entity_poly.pdbx_strand_id
1 'polypeptide(L)'
;HECDTEDDFKALLFAFYARYSPDDTWKVDQVAARFFPNQSRMWPSLFHKYMVCSCGTESVPCSVQSAIDVRNEQRRERAAEDDEDKTIKLGLGDFIFYSVLVGRAAIYDFSTCGLGGTLFLLSVLHKALPALPISIFMATAFYFWARYTLTDFFNFVTVLPSALNVLGFRAASSTPLSVLDPKGSATIDETYAKIEHNLGVIRKTLNRPLTLAEKIIYGHLDDPHFGTPKRGETYLKLRPDRVAMQDATAQMAVLQFISSGLPKTAVPTTIHCDHLITAEKGSTIDLTTAKDVNKEVYDFLESAGAKFGMGFWRPGSGIIHQIVLENYAFPGGLMIGTDSHTVNAGGLGMCAIGVGGADAVDVMAGMAWELKAPKVIGVKLTGKLSGWTSPKDVILKVADILTVKGGTGAIVEYFGPGVESISCTGMGTICNMGAEIGATCSTFPYTDRMADYLKATTRPGLASAADSFKANLIADEGAHYDQIIEINLDTLKPLLNGPFTPDRANLAGKGIKEASEANGWPTELSAGLIGSCTNSSYEDLSRCADLTQQAKKAGLQFKVPYYVTPGSEQVRATIARDGILDTFLEAGGTVLANACGPCIGQWNRTDVPYGVKNSIVTSYNRNFAKRADGNPETHAFVTSPELVTVCSIAGTTTFDPETDSLTTPDGKLFKFEAPHGKELPPRGFDAGEDTFQPSPEDGSKLSVKVSPTSDRLALLEPFDEWNGKD
;
A
#
# COMPACT_ATOMS: atom_id res chain seq x y z
N HIS A 1 -3.12 20.64 -42.24
CA HIS A 1 -3.89 19.44 -42.66
C HIS A 1 -3.24 18.89 -43.92
N GLU A 2 -3.33 17.57 -44.11
CA GLU A 2 -2.39 16.71 -44.83
C GLU A 2 -1.83 17.30 -46.15
N CYS A 3 -0.51 17.27 -46.28
CA CYS A 3 0.23 17.73 -47.44
C CYS A 3 0.40 16.58 -48.44
N ASP A 4 0.15 16.82 -49.72
CA ASP A 4 0.24 15.79 -50.76
C ASP A 4 1.69 15.45 -51.14
N THR A 5 2.63 16.36 -50.90
CA THR A 5 4.06 16.16 -51.16
C THR A 5 4.90 16.34 -49.89
N GLU A 6 6.04 15.65 -49.82
CA GLU A 6 6.93 15.73 -48.67
C GLU A 6 7.54 17.13 -48.53
N ASP A 7 7.76 17.81 -49.65
CA ASP A 7 8.27 19.18 -49.66
C ASP A 7 7.26 20.19 -49.10
N ASP A 8 5.97 20.04 -49.44
CA ASP A 8 4.89 20.84 -48.83
C ASP A 8 4.76 20.57 -47.33
N PHE A 9 4.95 19.31 -46.92
CA PHE A 9 4.93 18.92 -45.51
C PHE A 9 6.12 19.52 -44.74
N LYS A 10 7.31 19.51 -45.34
CA LYS A 10 8.51 20.17 -44.78
C LYS A 10 8.32 21.67 -44.66
N ALA A 11 7.76 22.32 -45.66
CA ALA A 11 7.46 23.76 -45.62
C ALA A 11 6.48 24.09 -44.48
N LEU A 12 5.43 23.28 -44.30
CA LEU A 12 4.47 23.44 -43.21
C LEU A 12 5.10 23.21 -41.82
N LEU A 13 5.92 22.17 -41.67
CA LEU A 13 6.68 21.90 -40.44
C LEU A 13 7.65 23.03 -40.11
N PHE A 14 8.36 23.56 -41.11
CA PHE A 14 9.26 24.69 -40.94
C PHE A 14 8.50 25.93 -40.46
N ALA A 15 7.37 26.25 -41.08
CA ALA A 15 6.51 27.36 -40.66
C ALA A 15 6.00 27.19 -39.22
N PHE A 16 5.64 25.96 -38.82
CA PHE A 16 5.24 25.66 -37.44
C PHE A 16 6.39 25.88 -36.45
N TYR A 17 7.56 25.28 -36.69
CA TYR A 17 8.71 25.42 -35.80
C TYR A 17 9.21 26.86 -35.75
N ALA A 18 9.33 27.54 -36.87
CA ALA A 18 9.74 28.95 -36.91
C ALA A 18 8.82 29.87 -36.09
N ARG A 19 7.54 29.50 -35.92
CA ARG A 19 6.57 30.28 -35.14
C ARG A 19 6.54 29.92 -33.65
N TYR A 20 6.61 28.64 -33.30
CA TYR A 20 6.37 28.17 -31.93
C TYR A 20 7.60 27.60 -31.21
N SER A 21 8.67 27.26 -31.95
CA SER A 21 9.93 26.76 -31.40
C SER A 21 11.08 26.95 -32.42
N PRO A 22 11.56 28.20 -32.63
CA PRO A 22 12.52 28.52 -33.70
C PRO A 22 13.81 27.69 -33.65
N ASP A 23 14.27 27.34 -32.44
CA ASP A 23 15.47 26.51 -32.21
C ASP A 23 15.33 25.06 -32.71
N ASP A 24 14.11 24.62 -33.05
CA ASP A 24 13.82 23.27 -33.50
C ASP A 24 13.63 23.18 -35.04
N THR A 25 13.83 24.27 -35.77
CA THR A 25 13.68 24.31 -37.25
C THR A 25 14.60 23.33 -37.98
N TRP A 26 15.75 22.97 -37.40
CA TRP A 26 16.66 21.95 -37.97
C TRP A 26 16.07 20.53 -37.99
N LYS A 27 14.99 20.27 -37.25
CA LYS A 27 14.35 18.94 -37.16
C LYS A 27 13.39 18.63 -38.31
N VAL A 28 13.08 19.63 -39.14
CA VAL A 28 12.06 19.54 -40.20
C VAL A 28 12.26 18.32 -41.09
N ASP A 29 13.48 18.10 -41.59
CA ASP A 29 13.77 16.97 -42.48
C ASP A 29 13.60 15.61 -41.79
N GLN A 30 14.03 15.48 -40.53
CA GLN A 30 13.94 14.22 -39.78
C GLN A 30 12.49 13.88 -39.43
N VAL A 31 11.70 14.89 -39.08
CA VAL A 31 10.29 14.74 -38.74
C VAL A 31 9.47 14.44 -40.00
N ALA A 32 9.74 15.13 -41.11
CA ALA A 32 9.10 14.86 -42.39
C ALA A 32 9.36 13.43 -42.86
N ALA A 33 10.61 12.98 -42.89
CA ALA A 33 10.97 11.62 -43.32
C ALA A 33 10.28 10.54 -42.48
N ARG A 34 10.07 10.77 -41.18
CA ARG A 34 9.44 9.81 -40.27
C ARG A 34 7.92 9.82 -40.33
N PHE A 35 7.29 10.97 -40.56
CA PHE A 35 5.86 11.15 -40.36
C PHE A 35 5.08 11.55 -41.60
N PHE A 36 5.73 11.79 -42.75
CA PHE A 36 5.04 12.08 -44.02
C PHE A 36 3.99 11.00 -44.41
N PRO A 37 4.21 9.69 -44.19
CA PRO A 37 3.18 8.67 -44.44
C PRO A 37 2.03 8.63 -43.41
N ASN A 38 2.16 9.34 -42.27
CA ASN A 38 1.25 9.28 -41.13
C ASN A 38 1.04 10.66 -40.48
N GLN A 39 0.85 11.71 -41.30
CA GLN A 39 0.87 13.11 -40.86
C GLN A 39 -0.16 13.40 -39.76
N SER A 40 -1.36 12.85 -39.88
CA SER A 40 -2.47 13.02 -38.92
C SER A 40 -2.16 12.51 -37.51
N ARG A 41 -1.26 11.53 -37.35
CA ARG A 41 -0.85 11.01 -36.03
C ARG A 41 0.23 11.86 -35.34
N MET A 42 0.97 12.64 -36.12
CA MET A 42 2.06 13.47 -35.60
C MET A 42 1.52 14.75 -34.95
N TRP A 43 0.54 15.41 -35.58
CA TRP A 43 0.05 16.72 -35.15
C TRP A 43 -0.40 16.79 -33.67
N PRO A 44 -1.16 15.82 -33.11
CA PRO A 44 -1.52 15.84 -31.69
C PRO A 44 -0.30 15.80 -30.77
N SER A 45 0.73 15.03 -31.13
CA SER A 45 1.97 14.91 -30.35
C SER A 45 2.79 16.20 -30.41
N LEU A 46 2.87 16.84 -31.59
CA LEU A 46 3.54 18.12 -31.77
C LEU A 46 2.82 19.21 -30.96
N PHE A 47 1.51 19.31 -31.11
CA PHE A 47 0.69 20.29 -30.40
C PHE A 47 0.70 20.09 -28.88
N HIS A 48 0.69 18.85 -28.40
CA HIS A 48 0.83 18.55 -26.97
C HIS A 48 2.21 18.96 -26.44
N LYS A 49 3.28 18.63 -27.16
CA LYS A 49 4.65 18.96 -26.77
C LYS A 49 4.90 20.46 -26.69
N TYR A 50 4.36 21.23 -27.64
CA TYR A 50 4.53 22.69 -27.70
C TYR A 50 3.32 23.47 -27.15
N MET A 51 2.41 22.80 -26.44
CA MET A 51 1.20 23.36 -25.81
C MET A 51 0.33 24.25 -26.72
N VAL A 52 0.17 23.88 -27.99
CA VAL A 52 -0.71 24.59 -28.94
C VAL A 52 -2.08 23.91 -28.95
N CYS A 53 -3.16 24.60 -28.54
CA CYS A 53 -4.53 24.05 -28.61
C CYS A 53 -4.92 23.87 -30.09
N SER A 54 -5.46 22.70 -30.48
CA SER A 54 -6.09 22.49 -31.81
C SER A 54 -7.46 23.17 -31.95
N CYS A 55 -7.83 23.97 -30.95
CA CYS A 55 -9.14 24.55 -30.69
C CYS A 55 -9.21 25.92 -31.37
N GLY A 56 -9.15 25.96 -32.70
CA GLY A 56 -8.96 27.24 -33.37
C GLY A 56 -9.17 27.26 -34.88
N THR A 57 -10.23 26.65 -35.40
CA THR A 57 -10.83 27.05 -36.68
C THR A 57 -12.35 26.81 -36.64
N GLU A 58 -13.14 27.88 -36.81
CA GLU A 58 -14.60 27.94 -36.60
C GLU A 58 -15.46 27.14 -37.61
N SER A 59 -14.96 26.07 -38.24
CA SER A 59 -15.73 25.37 -39.29
C SER A 59 -15.50 23.86 -39.43
N VAL A 60 -14.82 23.20 -38.48
CA VAL A 60 -14.68 21.73 -38.52
C VAL A 60 -15.00 21.13 -37.15
N PRO A 61 -16.12 20.38 -36.99
CA PRO A 61 -16.45 19.77 -35.71
C PRO A 61 -15.50 18.62 -35.38
N CYS A 62 -15.16 18.52 -34.08
CA CYS A 62 -14.30 17.48 -33.51
C CYS A 62 -14.87 16.08 -33.81
N SER A 63 -14.10 15.25 -34.51
CA SER A 63 -14.49 13.88 -34.88
C SER A 63 -14.71 12.96 -33.66
N VAL A 64 -14.13 13.29 -32.51
CA VAL A 64 -14.36 12.59 -31.24
C VAL A 64 -15.71 12.97 -30.63
N GLN A 65 -16.12 14.23 -30.75
CA GLN A 65 -17.39 14.70 -30.20
C GLN A 65 -18.58 14.17 -31.02
N SER A 66 -18.49 14.16 -32.36
CA SER A 66 -19.58 13.63 -33.19
C SER A 66 -19.85 12.14 -32.96
N ALA A 67 -18.82 11.35 -32.65
CA ALA A 67 -18.95 9.93 -32.33
C ALA A 67 -19.62 9.69 -30.96
N ILE A 68 -19.45 10.61 -30.01
CA ILE A 68 -20.10 10.57 -28.69
C ILE A 68 -21.59 10.90 -28.83
N ASP A 69 -21.92 11.91 -29.63
CA ASP A 69 -23.29 12.39 -29.80
C ASP A 69 -24.19 11.32 -30.46
N VAL A 70 -23.70 10.65 -31.51
CA VAL A 70 -24.41 9.52 -32.17
C VAL A 70 -24.68 8.36 -31.20
N ARG A 71 -23.73 8.09 -30.29
CA ARG A 71 -23.85 7.00 -29.31
C ARG A 71 -24.86 7.31 -28.20
N ASN A 72 -25.03 8.59 -27.88
CA ASN A 72 -25.99 9.06 -26.89
C ASN A 72 -27.42 9.06 -27.46
N GLU A 73 -27.59 9.34 -28.75
CA GLU A 73 -28.89 9.31 -29.42
C GLU A 73 -29.45 7.89 -29.52
N GLN A 74 -28.61 6.91 -29.90
CA GLN A 74 -28.97 5.47 -29.90
C GLN A 74 -29.27 4.88 -28.51
N ARG A 75 -28.83 5.54 -27.43
CA ARG A 75 -29.17 5.17 -26.05
C ARG A 75 -30.49 5.77 -25.60
N ARG A 76 -30.85 6.95 -26.11
CA ARG A 76 -32.15 7.59 -25.82
C ARG A 76 -33.30 6.88 -26.50
N GLU A 77 -33.11 6.41 -27.73
CA GLU A 77 -34.13 5.62 -28.44
C GLU A 77 -34.41 4.27 -27.76
N ARG A 78 -33.37 3.61 -27.24
CA ARG A 78 -33.52 2.35 -26.47
C ARG A 78 -34.15 2.53 -25.10
N ALA A 79 -34.07 3.71 -24.51
CA ALA A 79 -34.69 4.00 -23.21
C ALA A 79 -36.17 4.39 -23.32
N ALA A 80 -36.66 4.69 -24.53
CA ALA A 80 -38.05 5.09 -24.78
C ALA A 80 -38.98 3.90 -25.09
N GLU A 81 -38.45 2.71 -25.35
CA GLU A 81 -39.24 1.49 -25.66
C GLU A 81 -39.64 0.66 -24.41
N ASP A 82 -39.12 0.97 -23.22
CA ASP A 82 -39.30 0.18 -21.99
C ASP A 82 -40.34 0.74 -20.97
N ASP A 83 -41.12 1.78 -21.33
CA ASP A 83 -42.03 2.47 -20.38
C ASP A 83 -43.53 2.35 -20.73
N GLU A 84 -43.95 1.24 -21.33
CA GLU A 84 -45.36 0.87 -21.49
C GLU A 84 -45.67 -0.55 -20.96
N ASP A 85 -45.74 -0.72 -19.64
CA ASP A 85 -46.76 -1.61 -19.03
C ASP A 85 -46.86 -1.41 -17.50
N LYS A 86 -47.80 -0.56 -17.06
CA LYS A 86 -48.16 -0.38 -15.64
C LYS A 86 -49.49 -1.06 -15.34
N THR A 87 -49.45 -2.29 -14.81
CA THR A 87 -50.51 -2.81 -13.92
C THR A 87 -49.92 -3.76 -12.86
N ILE A 88 -50.14 -3.44 -11.58
CA ILE A 88 -49.70 -4.25 -10.43
C ILE A 88 -50.63 -5.45 -10.26
N LYS A 89 -50.08 -6.67 -10.35
CA LYS A 89 -50.72 -7.91 -9.87
C LYS A 89 -49.78 -8.61 -8.89
N LEU A 90 -50.19 -8.69 -7.62
CA LEU A 90 -49.47 -9.42 -6.57
C LEU A 90 -49.51 -10.92 -6.84
N GLY A 91 -48.34 -11.56 -6.83
CA GLY A 91 -48.18 -12.97 -7.11
C GLY A 91 -48.12 -13.84 -5.85
N LEU A 92 -48.32 -15.15 -6.03
CA LEU A 92 -48.19 -16.17 -4.97
C LEU A 92 -46.78 -16.16 -4.32
N GLY A 93 -45.77 -15.69 -5.05
CA GLY A 93 -44.40 -15.50 -4.55
C GLY A 93 -44.28 -14.44 -3.45
N ASP A 94 -45.07 -13.35 -3.54
CA ASP A 94 -45.07 -12.29 -2.53
C ASP A 94 -45.69 -12.79 -1.21
N PHE A 95 -46.73 -13.62 -1.31
CA PHE A 95 -47.37 -14.25 -0.15
C PHE A 95 -46.44 -15.23 0.59
N ILE A 96 -45.63 -15.99 -0.16
CA ILE A 96 -44.61 -16.88 0.41
C ILE A 96 -43.48 -16.06 1.04
N PHE A 97 -43.04 -14.99 0.39
CA PHE A 97 -42.00 -14.10 0.89
C PHE A 97 -42.41 -13.46 2.24
N TYR A 98 -43.63 -12.91 2.35
CA TYR A 98 -44.12 -12.34 3.61
C TYR A 98 -44.33 -13.39 4.71
N SER A 99 -44.79 -14.60 4.36
CA SER A 99 -44.96 -15.69 5.33
C SER A 99 -43.63 -16.19 5.90
N VAL A 100 -42.59 -16.26 5.06
CA VAL A 100 -41.23 -16.61 5.48
C VAL A 100 -40.58 -15.49 6.29
N LEU A 101 -40.87 -14.23 5.98
CA LEU A 101 -40.36 -13.07 6.71
C LEU A 101 -40.97 -12.97 8.12
N VAL A 102 -42.27 -13.27 8.24
CA VAL A 102 -42.97 -13.42 9.54
C VAL A 102 -42.48 -14.65 10.30
N GLY A 103 -42.23 -15.77 9.62
CA GLY A 103 -41.66 -16.98 10.22
C GLY A 103 -40.22 -16.80 10.71
N ARG A 104 -39.38 -16.02 10.02
CA ARG A 104 -38.02 -15.69 10.45
C ARG A 104 -37.96 -14.64 11.56
N ALA A 105 -38.89 -13.69 11.59
CA ALA A 105 -39.03 -12.75 12.69
C ALA A 105 -39.39 -13.45 14.02
N ALA A 106 -40.07 -14.61 13.97
CA ALA A 106 -40.42 -15.41 15.14
C ALA A 106 -39.24 -16.20 15.75
N ILE A 107 -38.06 -16.22 15.10
CA ILE A 107 -36.89 -16.99 15.55
C ILE A 107 -35.91 -16.12 16.37
N TYR A 108 -36.06 -14.80 16.37
CA TYR A 108 -35.22 -13.88 17.13
C TYR A 108 -36.04 -12.96 18.03
N ASP A 109 -36.09 -13.34 19.30
CA ASP A 109 -36.31 -12.49 20.48
C ASP A 109 -37.69 -11.82 20.72
N PHE A 110 -37.89 -11.51 22.01
CA PHE A 110 -39.05 -11.11 22.83
C PHE A 110 -40.19 -10.24 22.23
N SER A 111 -40.81 -10.66 21.12
CA SER A 111 -41.91 -9.91 20.46
C SER A 111 -43.26 -10.66 20.38
N THR A 112 -43.53 -11.56 21.33
CA THR A 112 -44.77 -12.37 21.40
C THR A 112 -45.90 -11.77 22.26
N CYS A 113 -45.88 -10.48 22.59
CA CYS A 113 -46.99 -9.86 23.35
C CYS A 113 -48.27 -9.59 22.52
N GLY A 114 -48.16 -9.34 21.21
CA GLY A 114 -49.31 -9.00 20.36
C GLY A 114 -50.26 -10.18 20.12
N LEU A 115 -49.71 -11.38 19.93
CA LEU A 115 -50.51 -12.59 19.73
C LEU A 115 -51.18 -13.04 21.04
N GLY A 116 -50.48 -12.91 22.17
CA GLY A 116 -50.99 -13.25 23.50
C GLY A 116 -52.18 -12.38 23.94
N GLY A 117 -52.12 -11.07 23.68
CA GLY A 117 -53.23 -10.16 24.00
C GLY A 117 -54.49 -10.45 23.20
N THR A 118 -54.34 -10.85 21.93
CA THR A 118 -55.48 -11.21 21.06
C THR A 118 -56.14 -12.50 21.53
N LEU A 119 -55.37 -13.50 21.96
CA LEU A 119 -55.87 -14.76 22.51
C LEU A 119 -56.56 -14.58 23.87
N PHE A 120 -56.04 -13.70 24.74
CA PHE A 120 -56.67 -13.35 26.02
C PHE A 120 -58.02 -12.64 25.84
N LEU A 121 -58.10 -11.67 24.92
CA LEU A 121 -59.36 -10.98 24.62
C LEU A 121 -60.41 -11.93 24.03
N LEU A 122 -60.00 -12.90 23.20
CA LEU A 122 -60.88 -13.95 22.70
C LEU A 122 -61.37 -14.88 23.81
N SER A 123 -60.54 -15.20 24.81
CA SER A 123 -60.92 -16.06 25.94
C SER A 123 -61.84 -15.35 26.95
N VAL A 124 -61.72 -14.04 27.12
CA VAL A 124 -62.56 -13.27 28.06
C VAL A 124 -63.88 -12.84 27.42
N LEU A 125 -63.87 -12.45 26.14
CA LEU A 125 -65.06 -11.84 25.49
C LEU A 125 -65.95 -12.85 24.77
N HIS A 126 -65.50 -14.11 24.58
CA HIS A 126 -66.23 -15.20 23.92
C HIS A 126 -66.96 -14.80 22.61
N LYS A 127 -66.42 -13.80 21.88
CA LYS A 127 -66.95 -13.32 20.60
C LYS A 127 -65.81 -13.16 19.61
N ALA A 128 -66.04 -13.57 18.36
CA ALA A 128 -65.14 -13.32 17.26
C ALA A 128 -65.11 -11.82 16.95
N LEU A 129 -64.14 -11.10 17.54
CA LEU A 129 -63.83 -9.74 17.15
C LEU A 129 -63.11 -9.75 15.79
N PRO A 130 -63.25 -8.69 14.97
CA PRO A 130 -62.44 -8.55 13.76
C PRO A 130 -60.98 -8.41 14.21
N ALA A 131 -60.23 -9.52 14.14
CA ALA A 131 -58.88 -9.60 14.69
C ALA A 131 -57.89 -8.72 13.93
N LEU A 132 -58.14 -8.46 12.65
CA LEU A 132 -57.21 -7.73 11.78
C LEU A 132 -57.13 -6.22 12.10
N PRO A 133 -58.24 -5.46 12.20
CA PRO A 133 -58.16 -4.02 12.50
C PRO A 133 -57.66 -3.72 13.91
N ILE A 134 -58.01 -4.55 14.90
CA ILE A 134 -57.57 -4.37 16.28
C ILE A 134 -56.08 -4.70 16.43
N SER A 135 -55.60 -5.75 15.76
CA SER A 135 -54.18 -6.11 15.78
C SER A 135 -53.33 -5.07 15.05
N ILE A 136 -53.80 -4.54 13.92
CA ILE A 136 -53.15 -3.42 13.24
C ILE A 136 -53.11 -2.19 14.16
N PHE A 137 -54.22 -1.83 14.80
CA PHE A 137 -54.27 -0.67 15.70
C PHE A 137 -53.32 -0.83 16.90
N MET A 138 -53.34 -1.98 17.57
CA MET A 138 -52.48 -2.25 18.73
C MET A 138 -51.00 -2.33 18.31
N ALA A 139 -50.67 -2.95 17.17
CA ALA A 139 -49.31 -2.98 16.64
C ALA A 139 -48.81 -1.58 16.29
N THR A 140 -49.66 -0.74 15.68
CA THR A 140 -49.30 0.66 15.35
C THR A 140 -49.11 1.49 16.62
N ALA A 141 -49.99 1.35 17.61
CA ALA A 141 -49.89 2.04 18.89
C ALA A 141 -48.65 1.60 19.68
N PHE A 142 -48.36 0.30 19.70
CA PHE A 142 -47.17 -0.26 20.34
C PHE A 142 -45.90 0.15 19.61
N TYR A 143 -45.91 0.21 18.28
CA TYR A 143 -44.79 0.72 17.49
C TYR A 143 -44.45 2.17 17.86
N PHE A 144 -45.46 3.05 17.94
CA PHE A 144 -45.22 4.44 18.34
C PHE A 144 -44.83 4.56 19.81
N TRP A 145 -45.43 3.78 20.71
CA TRP A 145 -45.03 3.76 22.10
C TRP A 145 -43.58 3.28 22.27
N ALA A 146 -43.20 2.17 21.63
CA ALA A 146 -41.84 1.67 21.64
C ALA A 146 -40.86 2.67 21.02
N ARG A 147 -41.22 3.29 19.90
CA ARG A 147 -40.38 4.27 19.19
C ARG A 147 -40.16 5.56 19.96
N TYR A 148 -41.15 6.04 20.70
CA TYR A 148 -41.09 7.33 21.40
C TYR A 148 -40.84 7.24 22.91
N THR A 149 -40.86 6.04 23.50
CA THR A 149 -40.57 5.87 24.94
C THR A 149 -39.48 4.84 25.21
N LEU A 150 -39.50 3.69 24.55
CA LEU A 150 -38.47 2.66 24.72
C LEU A 150 -37.19 2.99 23.94
N THR A 151 -37.25 3.56 22.75
CA THR A 151 -36.05 3.96 22.00
C THR A 151 -35.29 5.07 22.72
N ASP A 152 -35.98 6.05 23.31
CA ASP A 152 -35.34 7.10 24.10
C ASP A 152 -34.81 6.56 25.44
N PHE A 153 -35.51 5.62 26.08
CA PHE A 153 -35.03 4.93 27.27
C PHE A 153 -33.82 4.03 26.98
N PHE A 154 -33.83 3.26 25.89
CA PHE A 154 -32.69 2.44 25.49
C PHE A 154 -31.52 3.28 24.99
N ASN A 155 -31.74 4.39 24.27
CA ASN A 155 -30.70 5.36 23.97
C ASN A 155 -30.12 5.97 25.26
N PHE A 156 -30.96 6.31 26.24
CA PHE A 156 -30.50 6.78 27.54
C PHE A 156 -29.69 5.70 28.30
N VAL A 157 -30.11 4.43 28.25
CA VAL A 157 -29.45 3.30 28.90
C VAL A 157 -28.18 2.84 28.16
N THR A 158 -28.10 2.95 26.84
CA THR A 158 -26.90 2.65 26.03
C THR A 158 -25.90 3.80 26.03
N VAL A 159 -26.34 5.03 26.31
CA VAL A 159 -25.48 6.18 26.57
C VAL A 159 -25.13 6.29 28.07
N LEU A 160 -25.78 5.53 28.96
CA LEU A 160 -25.46 5.49 30.39
C LEU A 160 -24.02 5.03 30.69
N PRO A 161 -23.41 4.06 29.98
CA PRO A 161 -21.98 3.79 30.05
C PRO A 161 -21.14 5.02 29.65
N SER A 162 -21.57 5.80 28.65
CA SER A 162 -20.91 7.02 28.21
C SER A 162 -21.06 8.18 29.21
N ALA A 163 -22.21 8.27 29.91
CA ALA A 163 -22.46 9.27 30.94
C ALA A 163 -21.78 8.92 32.28
N LEU A 164 -21.64 7.63 32.60
CA LEU A 164 -20.84 7.15 33.74
C LEU A 164 -19.33 7.24 33.47
N ASN A 165 -18.89 7.21 32.20
CA ASN A 165 -17.51 7.51 31.82
C ASN A 165 -17.10 8.97 32.11
N VAL A 166 -18.06 9.91 32.19
CA VAL A 166 -17.80 11.31 32.59
C VAL A 166 -17.60 11.43 34.12
N LEU A 167 -17.98 10.41 34.91
CA LEU A 167 -17.95 10.42 36.38
C LEU A 167 -16.84 9.54 37.00
N GLY A 168 -15.78 9.23 36.25
CA GLY A 168 -14.45 9.03 36.83
C GLY A 168 -14.21 7.78 37.70
N PHE A 169 -14.70 6.60 37.31
CA PHE A 169 -14.32 5.34 37.96
C PHE A 169 -14.06 4.17 37.00
N ARG A 170 -13.03 4.33 36.17
CA ARG A 170 -12.02 3.32 35.82
C ARG A 170 -10.85 4.12 35.26
N ALA A 171 -9.64 3.92 35.77
CA ALA A 171 -8.46 4.33 35.02
C ALA A 171 -8.48 3.50 33.73
N ALA A 172 -9.02 4.07 32.66
CA ALA A 172 -8.84 3.51 31.33
C ALA A 172 -7.33 3.49 31.11
N SER A 173 -6.76 2.29 31.10
CA SER A 173 -5.41 2.08 30.57
C SER A 173 -5.47 2.54 29.12
N SER A 174 -5.04 3.78 28.85
CA SER A 174 -5.01 4.32 27.49
C SER A 174 -4.03 3.49 26.66
N THR A 175 -4.49 2.97 25.52
CA THR A 175 -3.65 2.09 24.71
C THR A 175 -2.65 2.94 23.92
N PRO A 176 -1.33 2.78 24.09
CA PRO A 176 -0.34 3.55 23.35
C PRO A 176 -0.36 3.17 21.87
N LEU A 177 -0.02 4.12 20.98
CA LEU A 177 0.15 3.83 19.54
C LEU A 177 1.29 2.84 19.30
N SER A 178 2.38 2.94 20.09
CA SER A 178 3.41 1.92 20.21
C SER A 178 3.95 1.89 21.64
N VAL A 179 4.33 0.72 22.12
CA VAL A 179 5.05 0.57 23.41
C VAL A 179 6.44 1.20 23.40
N LEU A 180 6.97 1.49 22.21
CA LEU A 180 8.27 2.11 21.99
C LEU A 180 8.20 3.63 21.84
N ASP A 181 6.99 4.21 21.76
CA ASP A 181 6.85 5.66 21.67
C ASP A 181 7.22 6.32 23.02
N PRO A 182 7.74 7.56 22.99
CA PRO A 182 8.07 8.29 24.22
C PRO A 182 6.89 8.40 25.19
N LYS A 183 7.18 8.44 26.50
CA LYS A 183 6.13 8.66 27.51
C LYS A 183 5.41 9.98 27.25
N GLY A 184 4.08 9.94 27.32
CA GLY A 184 3.23 11.11 27.06
C GLY A 184 2.93 11.35 25.58
N SER A 185 3.36 10.47 24.68
CA SER A 185 2.83 10.42 23.31
C SER A 185 1.34 10.12 23.29
N ALA A 186 0.67 10.55 22.22
CA ALA A 186 -0.74 10.31 22.00
C ALA A 186 -1.08 8.82 22.04
N THR A 187 -2.28 8.53 22.50
CA THR A 187 -2.83 7.18 22.62
C THR A 187 -3.84 6.91 21.50
N ILE A 188 -4.14 5.64 21.24
CA ILE A 188 -5.11 5.27 20.21
C ILE A 188 -6.50 5.85 20.48
N ASP A 189 -6.88 5.94 21.76
CA ASP A 189 -8.16 6.48 22.19
C ASP A 189 -8.26 7.98 21.87
N GLU A 190 -7.18 8.74 22.10
CA GLU A 190 -7.08 10.16 21.74
C GLU A 190 -7.08 10.35 20.22
N THR A 191 -6.32 9.53 19.48
CA THR A 191 -6.28 9.58 18.00
C THR A 191 -7.65 9.28 17.40
N TYR A 192 -8.34 8.22 17.84
CA TYR A 192 -9.68 7.89 17.34
C TYR A 192 -10.73 8.92 17.74
N ALA A 193 -10.66 9.49 18.95
CA ALA A 193 -11.53 10.59 19.35
C ALA A 193 -11.35 11.82 18.45
N LYS A 194 -10.11 12.16 18.09
CA LYS A 194 -9.79 13.25 17.15
C LYS A 194 -10.34 12.96 15.75
N ILE A 195 -10.15 11.74 15.24
CA ILE A 195 -10.68 11.32 13.94
C ILE A 195 -12.20 11.42 13.94
N GLU A 196 -12.89 10.90 14.96
CA GLU A 196 -14.35 10.96 15.08
C GLU A 196 -14.86 12.41 15.06
N HIS A 197 -14.23 13.29 15.84
CA HIS A 197 -14.57 14.71 15.86
C HIS A 197 -14.44 15.34 14.46
N ASN A 198 -13.30 15.15 13.81
CA ASN A 198 -13.01 15.73 12.50
C ASN A 198 -13.96 15.20 11.43
N LEU A 199 -14.23 13.89 11.42
CA LEU A 199 -15.18 13.28 10.50
C LEU A 199 -16.62 13.74 10.75
N GLY A 200 -17.00 14.00 12.00
CA GLY A 200 -18.31 14.58 12.34
C GLY A 200 -18.55 15.95 11.70
N VAL A 201 -17.50 16.77 11.56
CA VAL A 201 -17.55 18.04 10.83
C VAL A 201 -17.55 17.80 9.32
N ILE A 202 -16.61 17.01 8.82
CA ILE A 202 -16.40 16.80 7.38
C ILE A 202 -17.61 16.13 6.72
N ARG A 203 -18.27 15.18 7.39
CA ARG A 203 -19.50 14.54 6.89
C ARG A 203 -20.63 15.55 6.69
N LYS A 204 -20.76 16.54 7.58
CA LYS A 204 -21.76 17.63 7.43
C LYS A 204 -21.41 18.56 6.27
N THR A 205 -20.12 18.85 6.10
CA THR A 205 -19.63 19.74 5.02
C THR A 205 -19.76 19.10 3.64
N LEU A 206 -19.37 17.82 3.49
CA LEU A 206 -19.35 17.13 2.20
C LEU A 206 -20.71 16.52 1.81
N ASN A 207 -21.53 16.13 2.80
CA ASN A 207 -22.84 15.52 2.62
C ASN A 207 -22.87 14.37 1.58
N ARG A 208 -21.85 13.51 1.62
CA ARG A 208 -21.73 12.30 0.80
C ARG A 208 -20.95 11.21 1.53
N PRO A 209 -21.07 9.94 1.13
CA PRO A 209 -20.21 8.86 1.60
C PRO A 209 -18.72 9.16 1.36
N LEU A 210 -17.88 8.76 2.30
CA LEU A 210 -16.42 8.91 2.24
C LEU A 210 -15.75 7.55 1.98
N THR A 211 -14.70 7.56 1.16
CA THR A 211 -13.83 6.38 1.04
C THR A 211 -13.00 6.21 2.32
N LEU A 212 -12.36 5.05 2.51
CA LEU A 212 -11.46 4.85 3.66
C LEU A 212 -10.32 5.88 3.67
N ALA A 213 -9.68 6.08 2.52
CA ALA A 213 -8.61 7.06 2.35
C ALA A 213 -9.07 8.47 2.77
N GLU A 214 -10.28 8.88 2.38
CA GLU A 214 -10.85 10.15 2.82
C GLU A 214 -11.10 10.19 4.32
N LYS A 215 -11.63 9.11 4.92
CA LYS A 215 -11.84 9.04 6.37
C LYS A 215 -10.53 9.22 7.14
N ILE A 216 -9.46 8.55 6.70
CA ILE A 216 -8.15 8.68 7.33
C ILE A 216 -7.58 10.08 7.11
N ILE A 217 -7.46 10.54 5.86
CA ILE A 217 -6.85 11.84 5.56
C ILE A 217 -7.62 13.00 6.19
N TYR A 218 -8.96 13.03 6.06
CA TYR A 218 -9.77 14.10 6.62
C TYR A 218 -9.92 14.00 8.14
N GLY A 219 -9.80 12.78 8.70
CA GLY A 219 -9.70 12.57 10.15
C GLY A 219 -8.46 13.25 10.78
N HIS A 220 -7.42 13.52 10.00
CA HIS A 220 -6.15 14.11 10.45
C HIS A 220 -5.97 15.58 10.07
N LEU A 221 -7.02 16.27 9.63
CA LEU A 221 -6.96 17.70 9.38
C LEU A 221 -6.56 18.47 10.66
N ASP A 222 -5.71 19.48 10.48
CA ASP A 222 -5.34 20.43 11.53
C ASP A 222 -6.55 21.28 11.97
N ASP A 223 -7.32 21.74 10.99
CA ASP A 223 -8.62 22.39 11.19
C ASP A 223 -9.67 21.77 10.26
N PRO A 224 -10.69 21.06 10.78
CA PRO A 224 -11.75 20.48 9.95
C PRO A 224 -12.75 21.52 9.41
N HIS A 225 -12.69 22.79 9.85
CA HIS A 225 -13.57 23.88 9.40
C HIS A 225 -12.96 24.76 8.29
N PHE A 226 -11.78 24.41 7.80
CA PHE A 226 -11.03 25.19 6.78
C PHE A 226 -11.76 25.36 5.44
N GLY A 227 -12.84 24.60 5.20
CA GLY A 227 -13.66 24.66 3.99
C GLY A 227 -14.01 23.28 3.46
N THR A 228 -14.35 23.21 2.17
CA THR A 228 -14.71 21.96 1.48
C THR A 228 -13.48 21.40 0.76
N PRO A 229 -12.93 20.23 1.15
CA PRO A 229 -11.83 19.62 0.42
C PRO A 229 -12.28 19.20 -0.98
N LYS A 230 -11.48 19.55 -2.00
CA LYS A 230 -11.64 19.10 -3.39
C LYS A 230 -10.46 18.24 -3.81
N ARG A 231 -10.74 16.97 -4.14
CA ARG A 231 -9.73 16.03 -4.66
C ARG A 231 -9.03 16.61 -5.88
N GLY A 232 -7.70 16.50 -5.93
CA GLY A 232 -6.86 16.99 -7.02
C GLY A 232 -6.67 18.51 -7.07
N GLU A 233 -7.19 19.27 -6.10
CA GLU A 233 -7.15 20.75 -6.11
C GLU A 233 -6.66 21.32 -4.78
N THR A 234 -7.33 21.01 -3.67
CA THR A 234 -7.10 21.65 -2.38
C THR A 234 -5.81 21.15 -1.72
N TYR A 235 -4.99 22.05 -1.19
CA TYR A 235 -3.92 21.67 -0.26
C TYR A 235 -4.49 21.55 1.15
N LEU A 236 -4.37 20.36 1.73
CA LEU A 236 -4.84 20.03 3.06
C LEU A 236 -3.72 20.26 4.06
N LYS A 237 -4.04 20.84 5.22
CA LYS A 237 -3.13 20.95 6.36
C LYS A 237 -3.41 19.80 7.31
N LEU A 238 -2.43 18.91 7.46
CA LEU A 238 -2.57 17.63 8.15
C LEU A 238 -1.66 17.55 9.36
N ARG A 239 -2.04 16.67 10.29
CA ARG A 239 -1.27 16.32 11.50
C ARG A 239 -0.99 14.82 11.51
N PRO A 240 0.11 14.36 10.88
CA PRO A 240 0.54 12.98 11.00
C PRO A 240 0.82 12.60 12.46
N ASP A 241 0.51 11.35 12.82
CA ASP A 241 0.68 10.81 14.17
C ASP A 241 2.16 10.56 14.49
N ARG A 242 2.99 10.31 13.48
CA ARG A 242 4.41 9.99 13.64
C ARG A 242 5.26 10.26 12.39
N VAL A 243 6.57 10.26 12.59
CA VAL A 243 7.61 10.32 11.55
C VAL A 243 8.52 9.09 11.63
N ALA A 244 8.87 8.51 10.49
CA ALA A 244 9.91 7.46 10.40
C ALA A 244 10.96 7.82 9.34
N MET A 245 12.24 7.72 9.69
CA MET A 245 13.35 8.06 8.80
C MET A 245 14.32 6.90 8.69
N GLN A 246 14.88 6.69 7.50
CA GLN A 246 15.95 5.70 7.27
C GLN A 246 17.30 6.41 7.15
N ASP A 247 18.39 5.76 7.53
CA ASP A 247 19.72 6.35 7.73
C ASP A 247 20.30 7.13 6.53
N ALA A 248 19.99 6.75 5.28
CA ALA A 248 20.44 7.51 4.11
C ALA A 248 19.75 8.88 3.97
N THR A 249 18.49 9.03 4.38
CA THR A 249 17.76 10.32 4.33
C THR A 249 17.66 11.02 5.68
N ALA A 250 17.71 10.27 6.78
CA ALA A 250 17.69 10.77 8.15
C ALA A 250 18.85 11.74 8.39
N GLN A 251 20.01 11.52 7.77
CA GLN A 251 21.15 12.42 7.88
C GLN A 251 20.76 13.87 7.57
N MET A 252 20.20 14.08 6.38
CA MET A 252 19.83 15.42 5.92
C MET A 252 18.60 15.97 6.63
N ALA A 253 17.63 15.13 6.99
CA ALA A 253 16.45 15.55 7.76
C ALA A 253 16.83 16.01 9.17
N VAL A 254 17.71 15.27 9.85
CA VAL A 254 18.21 15.62 11.20
C VAL A 254 19.08 16.89 11.14
N LEU A 255 19.92 17.07 10.13
CA LEU A 255 20.70 18.30 9.95
C LEU A 255 19.80 19.53 9.78
N GLN A 256 18.73 19.42 8.99
CA GLN A 256 17.72 20.49 8.87
C GLN A 256 16.97 20.72 10.20
N PHE A 257 16.64 19.66 10.94
CA PHE A 257 16.02 19.80 12.26
C PHE A 257 16.96 20.49 13.26
N ILE A 258 18.26 20.19 13.24
CA ILE A 258 19.27 20.89 14.06
C ILE A 258 19.25 22.39 13.76
N SER A 259 19.18 22.78 12.49
CA SER A 259 19.13 24.19 12.06
C SER A 259 17.85 24.92 12.49
N SER A 260 16.76 24.20 12.80
CA SER A 260 15.54 24.81 13.35
C SER A 260 15.74 25.37 14.77
N GLY A 261 16.75 24.90 15.50
CA GLY A 261 17.01 25.27 16.89
C GLY A 261 16.02 24.68 17.89
N LEU A 262 15.10 23.81 17.47
CA LEU A 262 14.12 23.19 18.36
C LEU A 262 14.78 22.14 19.29
N PRO A 263 14.34 22.06 20.56
CA PRO A 263 14.98 21.21 21.55
C PRO A 263 14.63 19.72 21.41
N LYS A 264 13.46 19.41 20.82
CA LYS A 264 12.96 18.04 20.64
C LYS A 264 11.89 17.99 19.56
N THR A 265 11.64 16.80 19.02
CA THR A 265 10.55 16.56 18.06
C THR A 265 9.16 16.65 18.72
N ALA A 266 8.16 17.08 17.95
CA ALA A 266 6.79 17.30 18.40
C ALA A 266 5.92 16.03 18.37
N VAL A 267 6.27 15.06 17.53
CA VAL A 267 5.57 13.77 17.39
C VAL A 267 6.57 12.62 17.52
N PRO A 268 6.10 11.40 17.89
CA PRO A 268 6.95 10.20 17.87
C PRO A 268 7.75 10.09 16.57
N THR A 269 9.06 10.01 16.71
CA THR A 269 9.99 10.00 15.58
C THR A 269 10.99 8.86 15.75
N THR A 270 11.24 8.10 14.68
CA THR A 270 12.20 6.98 14.70
C THR A 270 13.19 7.05 13.56
N ILE A 271 14.45 6.71 13.83
CA ILE A 271 15.53 6.53 12.84
C ILE A 271 15.82 5.03 12.71
N HIS A 272 16.00 4.55 11.48
CA HIS A 272 16.27 3.15 11.15
C HIS A 272 17.56 3.02 10.33
N CYS A 273 18.48 2.15 10.75
CA CYS A 273 19.78 1.96 10.09
C CYS A 273 19.82 0.73 9.17
N ASP A 274 19.38 0.89 7.93
CA ASP A 274 19.15 -0.20 6.96
C ASP A 274 19.69 0.06 5.54
N HIS A 275 20.06 1.29 5.18
CA HIS A 275 20.55 1.62 3.83
C HIS A 275 22.07 1.65 3.70
N LEU A 276 22.83 1.58 4.81
CA LEU A 276 24.29 1.69 4.79
C LEU A 276 25.01 0.34 4.98
N ILE A 277 24.29 -0.78 4.91
CA ILE A 277 24.87 -2.13 5.00
C ILE A 277 24.99 -2.74 3.60
N THR A 278 26.23 -2.86 3.12
CA THR A 278 26.55 -3.46 1.82
C THR A 278 26.59 -4.97 1.90
N ALA A 279 25.85 -5.66 1.03
CA ALA A 279 25.90 -7.11 0.90
C ALA A 279 27.17 -7.54 0.14
N GLU A 280 27.93 -8.50 0.68
CA GLU A 280 29.11 -9.09 0.02
C GLU A 280 29.36 -10.54 0.48
N LYS A 281 29.54 -10.75 1.78
CA LYS A 281 30.00 -12.04 2.35
C LYS A 281 28.97 -12.69 3.26
N GLY A 282 27.80 -12.08 3.44
CA GLY A 282 26.73 -12.56 4.28
C GLY A 282 26.62 -11.80 5.61
N SER A 283 25.48 -11.98 6.28
CA SER A 283 24.97 -11.13 7.36
C SER A 283 26.03 -10.69 8.39
N THR A 284 26.75 -11.63 9.00
CA THR A 284 27.64 -11.34 10.14
C THR A 284 28.83 -10.45 9.76
N ILE A 285 29.47 -10.76 8.62
CA ILE A 285 30.66 -10.04 8.15
C ILE A 285 30.24 -8.66 7.62
N ASP A 286 29.16 -8.63 6.84
CA ASP A 286 28.65 -7.41 6.21
C ASP A 286 28.18 -6.40 7.28
N LEU A 287 27.48 -6.87 8.32
CA LEU A 287 27.03 -6.00 9.42
C LEU A 287 28.21 -5.46 10.25
N THR A 288 29.21 -6.29 10.54
CA THR A 288 30.41 -5.85 11.26
C THR A 288 31.15 -4.78 10.47
N THR A 289 31.36 -5.03 9.17
CA THR A 289 32.02 -4.09 8.26
C THR A 289 31.25 -2.78 8.16
N ALA A 290 29.91 -2.84 8.05
CA ALA A 290 29.09 -1.64 7.98
C ALA A 290 29.17 -0.80 9.27
N LYS A 291 29.24 -1.43 10.45
CA LYS A 291 29.40 -0.74 11.74
C LYS A 291 30.74 0.00 11.83
N ASP A 292 31.80 -0.57 11.27
CA ASP A 292 33.12 0.07 11.24
C ASP A 292 33.17 1.20 10.20
N VAL A 293 32.76 0.93 8.95
CA VAL A 293 32.84 1.88 7.82
C VAL A 293 31.92 3.09 7.99
N ASN A 294 30.75 2.90 8.61
CA ASN A 294 29.74 3.94 8.77
C ASN A 294 29.61 4.44 10.22
N LYS A 295 30.61 4.13 11.07
CA LYS A 295 30.58 4.46 12.50
C LYS A 295 30.24 5.93 12.74
N GLU A 296 30.85 6.85 11.98
CA GLU A 296 30.61 8.29 12.12
C GLU A 296 29.13 8.66 11.91
N VAL A 297 28.50 8.12 10.87
CA VAL A 297 27.10 8.38 10.54
C VAL A 297 26.17 7.79 11.60
N TYR A 298 26.46 6.57 12.06
CA TYR A 298 25.67 5.93 13.12
C TYR A 298 25.80 6.68 14.45
N ASP A 299 27.01 7.08 14.84
CA ASP A 299 27.25 7.88 16.05
C ASP A 299 26.52 9.23 15.98
N PHE A 300 26.47 9.87 14.81
CA PHE A 300 25.70 11.10 14.57
C PHE A 300 24.21 10.86 14.79
N LEU A 301 23.62 9.88 14.09
CA LEU A 301 22.19 9.59 14.17
C LEU A 301 21.76 9.15 15.57
N GLU A 302 22.57 8.32 16.24
CA GLU A 302 22.34 7.86 17.61
C GLU A 302 22.35 9.05 18.59
N SER A 303 23.38 9.91 18.52
CA SER A 303 23.49 11.06 19.42
C SER A 303 22.42 12.12 19.16
N ALA A 304 22.02 12.32 17.90
CA ALA A 304 20.91 13.18 17.53
C ALA A 304 19.57 12.63 18.05
N GLY A 305 19.31 11.33 17.88
CA GLY A 305 18.09 10.70 18.37
C GLY A 305 17.97 10.82 19.89
N ALA A 306 19.06 10.58 20.61
CA ALA A 306 19.09 10.77 22.06
C ALA A 306 18.85 12.24 22.47
N LYS A 307 19.42 13.21 21.74
CA LYS A 307 19.26 14.64 22.05
C LYS A 307 17.84 15.15 21.79
N PHE A 308 17.26 14.78 20.66
CA PHE A 308 16.01 15.38 20.16
C PHE A 308 14.76 14.53 20.41
N GLY A 309 14.87 13.44 21.19
CA GLY A 309 13.73 12.60 21.55
C GLY A 309 13.27 11.67 20.42
N MET A 310 14.19 11.20 19.59
CA MET A 310 13.89 10.25 18.51
C MET A 310 14.35 8.84 18.91
N GLY A 311 13.52 7.84 18.70
CA GLY A 311 13.90 6.43 18.87
C GLY A 311 14.91 6.01 17.79
N PHE A 312 15.91 5.21 18.15
CA PHE A 312 16.99 4.82 17.24
C PHE A 312 17.08 3.30 17.11
N TRP A 313 16.80 2.79 15.92
CA TRP A 313 16.98 1.38 15.57
C TRP A 313 18.37 1.15 15.00
N ARG A 314 19.17 0.36 15.73
CA ARG A 314 20.58 0.13 15.43
C ARG A 314 20.79 -0.61 14.10
N PRO A 315 21.98 -0.52 13.49
CA PRO A 315 22.32 -1.32 12.31
C PRO A 315 22.10 -2.82 12.56
N GLY A 316 21.36 -3.46 11.66
CA GLY A 316 20.98 -4.88 11.75
C GLY A 316 19.63 -5.15 12.43
N SER A 317 18.96 -4.13 12.96
CA SER A 317 17.59 -4.22 13.50
C SER A 317 16.56 -4.69 12.48
N GLY A 318 16.67 -4.21 11.25
CA GLY A 318 15.70 -4.46 10.21
C GLY A 318 15.47 -3.28 9.29
N ILE A 319 14.75 -3.56 8.21
CA ILE A 319 14.34 -2.58 7.22
C ILE A 319 13.17 -1.76 7.77
N ILE A 320 13.24 -0.44 7.61
CA ILE A 320 12.31 0.54 8.18
C ILE A 320 10.84 0.13 8.06
N HIS A 321 10.40 -0.34 6.89
CA HIS A 321 9.00 -0.67 6.64
C HIS A 321 8.52 -1.93 7.36
N GLN A 322 9.40 -2.90 7.54
CA GLN A 322 9.09 -4.12 8.28
C GLN A 322 8.97 -3.79 9.77
N ILE A 323 9.94 -3.05 10.31
CA ILE A 323 9.89 -2.57 11.70
C ILE A 323 8.64 -1.70 11.94
N VAL A 324 8.28 -0.84 10.99
CA VAL A 324 7.05 -0.04 11.05
C VAL A 324 5.80 -0.92 11.10
N LEU A 325 5.68 -1.92 10.24
CA LEU A 325 4.52 -2.80 10.25
C LEU A 325 4.40 -3.57 11.57
N GLU A 326 5.52 -4.06 12.10
CA GLU A 326 5.62 -4.86 13.33
C GLU A 326 5.31 -4.05 14.60
N ASN A 327 5.71 -2.78 14.66
CA ASN A 327 5.76 -2.00 15.90
C ASN A 327 4.98 -0.69 15.91
N TYR A 328 4.70 -0.09 14.76
CA TYR A 328 4.29 1.33 14.67
C TYR A 328 3.05 1.60 13.83
N ALA A 329 2.76 0.78 12.84
CA ALA A 329 1.55 0.90 12.03
C ALA A 329 0.31 0.48 12.85
N PHE A 330 -0.82 1.12 12.58
CA PHE A 330 -2.12 0.76 13.17
C PHE A 330 -3.28 1.21 12.26
N PRO A 331 -4.45 0.56 12.34
CA PRO A 331 -5.61 0.92 11.53
C PRO A 331 -6.07 2.35 11.77
N GLY A 332 -6.24 3.11 10.70
CA GLY A 332 -6.76 4.47 10.72
C GLY A 332 -5.72 5.57 10.97
N GLY A 333 -4.45 5.23 11.21
CA GLY A 333 -3.41 6.24 11.44
C GLY A 333 -2.95 6.97 10.18
N LEU A 334 -2.30 8.12 10.36
CA LEU A 334 -1.58 8.86 9.33
C LEU A 334 -0.10 8.98 9.72
N MET A 335 0.81 8.51 8.87
CA MET A 335 2.24 8.74 9.07
C MET A 335 2.93 9.25 7.81
N ILE A 336 4.04 9.94 8.03
CA ILE A 336 4.99 10.25 6.98
C ILE A 336 6.32 9.56 7.23
N GLY A 337 7.05 9.24 6.17
CA GLY A 337 8.39 8.70 6.29
C GLY A 337 9.29 9.14 5.15
N THR A 338 10.59 9.28 5.42
CA THR A 338 11.56 9.75 4.41
C THR A 338 12.02 8.62 3.48
N ASP A 339 11.06 7.81 3.03
CA ASP A 339 11.24 6.75 2.05
C ASP A 339 9.93 6.54 1.26
N SER A 340 10.04 6.26 -0.04
CA SER A 340 8.88 6.06 -0.91
C SER A 340 8.02 4.86 -0.52
N HIS A 341 8.60 3.80 0.03
CA HIS A 341 7.89 2.57 0.40
C HIS A 341 7.28 2.63 1.80
N THR A 342 7.25 3.81 2.43
CA THR A 342 6.48 4.09 3.66
C THR A 342 5.02 3.60 3.54
N VAL A 343 4.49 3.62 2.31
CA VAL A 343 3.18 3.10 1.92
C VAL A 343 2.92 1.65 2.33
N ASN A 344 3.95 0.85 2.64
CA ASN A 344 3.83 -0.52 3.17
C ASN A 344 2.89 -0.64 4.38
N ALA A 345 2.89 0.37 5.27
CA ALA A 345 2.03 0.37 6.45
C ALA A 345 0.52 0.40 6.13
N GLY A 346 0.14 0.71 4.88
CA GLY A 346 -1.23 0.54 4.40
C GLY A 346 -1.77 -0.88 4.47
N GLY A 347 -0.88 -1.88 4.54
CA GLY A 347 -1.24 -3.27 4.81
C GLY A 347 -1.86 -3.50 6.19
N LEU A 348 -1.73 -2.53 7.10
CA LEU A 348 -2.36 -2.52 8.42
C LEU A 348 -3.37 -1.38 8.56
N GLY A 349 -4.01 -0.99 7.46
CA GLY A 349 -5.12 -0.03 7.42
C GLY A 349 -4.73 1.41 7.71
N MET A 350 -3.45 1.75 7.57
CA MET A 350 -2.92 3.10 7.76
C MET A 350 -2.88 3.87 6.42
N CYS A 351 -2.89 5.20 6.44
CA CYS A 351 -2.38 5.99 5.32
C CYS A 351 -0.96 6.43 5.65
N ALA A 352 0.02 5.82 5.01
CA ALA A 352 1.44 6.10 5.24
C ALA A 352 2.08 6.64 3.96
N ILE A 353 2.69 7.82 4.01
CA ILE A 353 3.08 8.58 2.82
C ILE A 353 4.59 8.83 2.83
N GLY A 354 5.25 8.53 1.71
CA GLY A 354 6.67 8.85 1.51
C GLY A 354 6.86 10.34 1.21
N VAL A 355 7.82 10.97 1.89
CA VAL A 355 8.08 12.42 1.77
C VAL A 355 9.58 12.74 1.73
N GLY A 356 9.91 14.01 1.43
CA GLY A 356 11.28 14.49 1.55
C GLY A 356 11.68 14.76 3.01
N GLY A 357 12.98 14.99 3.25
CA GLY A 357 13.47 15.30 4.60
C GLY A 357 12.89 16.59 5.19
N ALA A 358 12.61 17.59 4.36
CA ALA A 358 12.04 18.86 4.80
C ALA A 358 10.59 18.72 5.32
N ASP A 359 9.74 17.96 4.64
CA ASP A 359 8.38 17.67 5.10
C ASP A 359 8.38 16.93 6.45
N ALA A 360 9.34 16.02 6.65
CA ALA A 360 9.53 15.36 7.93
C ALA A 360 9.91 16.37 9.02
N VAL A 361 10.74 17.37 8.71
CA VAL A 361 11.12 18.44 9.63
C VAL A 361 9.93 19.31 10.01
N ASP A 362 9.02 19.63 9.10
CA ASP A 362 7.80 20.38 9.42
C ASP A 362 6.98 19.68 10.50
N VAL A 363 6.73 18.37 10.33
CA VAL A 363 5.97 17.59 11.32
C VAL A 363 6.75 17.42 12.62
N MET A 364 8.05 17.16 12.55
CA MET A 364 8.92 17.11 13.72
C MET A 364 8.95 18.46 14.46
N ALA A 365 8.81 19.57 13.77
CA ALA A 365 8.75 20.92 14.33
C ALA A 365 7.37 21.29 14.90
N GLY A 366 6.36 20.43 14.71
CA GLY A 366 4.99 20.70 15.12
C GLY A 366 4.25 21.66 14.18
N MET A 367 4.70 21.77 12.92
CA MET A 367 3.97 22.46 11.86
C MET A 367 2.92 21.53 11.23
N ALA A 368 1.90 22.10 10.60
CA ALA A 368 0.96 21.32 9.82
C ALA A 368 1.60 20.94 8.49
N TRP A 369 1.50 19.67 8.09
CA TRP A 369 2.04 19.19 6.84
C TRP A 369 1.04 19.38 5.71
N GLU A 370 1.49 19.89 4.56
CA GLU A 370 0.63 20.15 3.43
C GLU A 370 0.59 18.97 2.44
N LEU A 371 -0.61 18.49 2.15
CA LEU A 371 -0.83 17.45 1.15
C LEU A 371 -1.92 17.91 0.17
N LYS A 372 -1.61 17.90 -1.12
CA LYS A 372 -2.64 18.09 -2.14
C LYS A 372 -3.65 16.95 -2.03
N ALA A 373 -4.91 17.29 -1.79
CA ALA A 373 -6.01 16.35 -1.56
C ALA A 373 -6.02 15.27 -2.66
N PRO A 374 -5.76 14.00 -2.32
CA PRO A 374 -5.58 12.97 -3.34
C PRO A 374 -6.90 12.58 -3.99
N LYS A 375 -6.83 12.17 -5.26
CA LYS A 375 -7.88 11.32 -5.85
C LYS A 375 -7.87 9.94 -5.20
N VAL A 376 -8.89 9.13 -5.44
CA VAL A 376 -8.95 7.75 -4.91
C VAL A 376 -9.21 6.76 -6.05
N ILE A 377 -8.26 5.85 -6.27
CA ILE A 377 -8.40 4.73 -7.20
C ILE A 377 -8.85 3.52 -6.40
N GLY A 378 -10.03 2.99 -6.69
CA GLY A 378 -10.55 1.78 -6.07
C GLY A 378 -10.08 0.53 -6.81
N VAL A 379 -9.39 -0.38 -6.14
CA VAL A 379 -9.05 -1.70 -6.69
C VAL A 379 -9.94 -2.75 -6.02
N LYS A 380 -10.95 -3.21 -6.77
CA LYS A 380 -11.90 -4.21 -6.31
C LYS A 380 -11.35 -5.62 -6.53
N LEU A 381 -11.11 -6.32 -5.43
CA LEU A 381 -10.63 -7.69 -5.41
C LEU A 381 -11.82 -8.65 -5.26
N THR A 382 -11.92 -9.62 -6.16
CA THR A 382 -12.91 -10.72 -6.14
C THR A 382 -12.21 -12.07 -6.21
N GLY A 383 -12.91 -13.16 -5.89
CA GLY A 383 -12.29 -14.49 -5.83
C GLY A 383 -11.33 -14.64 -4.64
N LYS A 384 -10.44 -15.62 -4.69
CA LYS A 384 -9.41 -15.88 -3.66
C LYS A 384 -8.07 -16.26 -4.30
N LEU A 385 -6.97 -15.83 -3.68
CA LEU A 385 -5.63 -16.30 -4.06
C LEU A 385 -5.55 -17.82 -3.88
N SER A 386 -4.93 -18.51 -4.83
CA SER A 386 -4.77 -19.97 -4.79
C SER A 386 -3.53 -20.44 -5.54
N GLY A 387 -3.02 -21.61 -5.14
CA GLY A 387 -1.87 -22.23 -5.78
C GLY A 387 -0.59 -21.40 -5.68
N TRP A 388 -0.04 -21.05 -6.84
CA TRP A 388 1.20 -20.28 -6.99
C TRP A 388 1.01 -18.77 -6.92
N THR A 389 -0.23 -18.30 -7.07
CA THR A 389 -0.54 -16.88 -7.07
C THR A 389 -0.43 -16.33 -5.64
N SER A 390 0.30 -15.23 -5.52
CA SER A 390 0.65 -14.57 -4.26
C SER A 390 0.07 -13.15 -4.20
N PRO A 391 0.09 -12.49 -3.02
CA PRO A 391 -0.24 -11.07 -2.92
C PRO A 391 0.60 -10.19 -3.86
N LYS A 392 1.85 -10.57 -4.12
CA LYS A 392 2.75 -9.86 -5.04
C LYS A 392 2.18 -9.78 -6.45
N ASP A 393 1.53 -10.82 -6.94
CA ASP A 393 0.96 -10.85 -8.28
C ASP A 393 -0.19 -9.83 -8.46
N VAL A 394 -0.90 -9.50 -7.38
CA VAL A 394 -1.95 -8.47 -7.41
C VAL A 394 -1.36 -7.13 -7.77
N ILE A 395 -0.30 -6.69 -7.06
CA ILE A 395 0.32 -5.39 -7.33
C ILE A 395 1.13 -5.39 -8.64
N LEU A 396 1.73 -6.50 -9.03
CA LEU A 396 2.34 -6.63 -10.36
C LEU A 396 1.30 -6.42 -11.47
N LYS A 397 0.08 -6.95 -11.28
CA LYS A 397 -1.02 -6.75 -12.23
C LYS A 397 -1.59 -5.34 -12.18
N VAL A 398 -1.72 -4.73 -11.01
CA VAL A 398 -2.11 -3.32 -10.89
C VAL A 398 -1.09 -2.41 -11.56
N ALA A 399 0.21 -2.68 -11.39
CA ALA A 399 1.28 -1.93 -12.06
C ALA A 399 1.22 -2.05 -13.58
N ASP A 400 0.92 -3.23 -14.11
CA ASP A 400 0.67 -3.45 -15.55
C ASP A 400 -0.52 -2.63 -16.07
N ILE A 401 -1.59 -2.53 -15.30
CA ILE A 401 -2.80 -1.78 -15.68
C ILE A 401 -2.57 -0.26 -15.61
N LEU A 402 -1.95 0.22 -14.53
CA LEU A 402 -1.80 1.65 -14.26
C LEU A 402 -0.53 2.26 -14.85
N THR A 403 0.49 1.46 -15.14
CA THR A 403 1.85 1.90 -15.47
C THR A 403 2.51 2.72 -14.35
N VAL A 404 3.79 3.07 -14.51
CA VAL A 404 4.55 3.86 -13.51
C VAL A 404 3.98 5.26 -13.21
N LYS A 405 2.99 5.75 -13.96
CA LYS A 405 2.38 7.08 -13.78
C LYS A 405 0.92 7.06 -13.35
N GLY A 406 0.23 5.92 -13.44
CA GLY A 406 -1.23 5.89 -13.32
C GLY A 406 -1.78 6.19 -11.92
N GLY A 407 -0.97 6.04 -10.88
CA GLY A 407 -1.32 6.38 -9.50
C GLY A 407 -1.02 7.83 -9.09
N THR A 408 -0.37 8.63 -9.95
CA THR A 408 0.12 9.97 -9.57
C THR A 408 -0.99 10.86 -9.01
N GLY A 409 -0.81 11.33 -7.77
CA GLY A 409 -1.76 12.22 -7.09
C GLY A 409 -3.03 11.52 -6.59
N ALA A 410 -3.02 10.19 -6.50
CA ALA A 410 -4.11 9.39 -5.97
C ALA A 410 -3.64 8.44 -4.85
N ILE A 411 -4.56 8.11 -3.96
CA ILE A 411 -4.43 6.96 -3.04
C ILE A 411 -5.09 5.75 -3.70
N VAL A 412 -4.43 4.61 -3.66
CA VAL A 412 -5.02 3.34 -4.10
C VAL A 412 -5.68 2.65 -2.92
N GLU A 413 -6.98 2.51 -2.98
CA GLU A 413 -7.80 1.88 -1.94
C GLU A 413 -8.29 0.52 -2.42
N TYR A 414 -7.90 -0.55 -1.71
CA TYR A 414 -8.30 -1.91 -2.06
C TYR A 414 -9.60 -2.27 -1.34
N PHE A 415 -10.55 -2.89 -2.04
CA PHE A 415 -11.84 -3.25 -1.48
C PHE A 415 -12.43 -4.50 -2.14
N GLY A 416 -13.57 -4.99 -1.64
CA GLY A 416 -14.27 -6.15 -2.21
C GLY A 416 -13.98 -7.46 -1.48
N PRO A 417 -14.71 -8.54 -1.80
CA PRO A 417 -14.69 -9.78 -1.03
C PRO A 417 -13.35 -10.52 -1.07
N GLY A 418 -12.52 -10.29 -2.08
CA GLY A 418 -11.20 -10.92 -2.20
C GLY A 418 -10.20 -10.42 -1.16
N VAL A 419 -10.41 -9.25 -0.54
CA VAL A 419 -9.55 -8.70 0.51
C VAL A 419 -9.37 -9.68 1.68
N GLU A 420 -10.44 -10.38 2.07
CA GLU A 420 -10.43 -11.34 3.19
C GLU A 420 -9.55 -12.58 2.95
N SER A 421 -9.10 -12.79 1.70
CA SER A 421 -8.20 -13.87 1.31
C SER A 421 -6.71 -13.52 1.44
N ILE A 422 -6.38 -12.28 1.75
CA ILE A 422 -5.01 -11.77 1.78
C ILE A 422 -4.61 -11.55 3.24
N SER A 423 -3.43 -12.04 3.63
CA SER A 423 -2.85 -11.80 4.96
C SER A 423 -2.49 -10.34 5.17
N CYS A 424 -2.31 -9.93 6.43
CA CYS A 424 -1.87 -8.57 6.74
C CYS A 424 -0.53 -8.21 6.08
N THR A 425 0.43 -9.14 6.09
CA THR A 425 1.74 -8.96 5.45
C THR A 425 1.64 -8.94 3.93
N GLY A 426 0.76 -9.75 3.34
CA GLY A 426 0.45 -9.70 1.92
C GLY A 426 -0.21 -8.40 1.47
N MET A 427 -1.10 -7.83 2.30
CA MET A 427 -1.63 -6.48 2.07
C MET A 427 -0.49 -5.44 2.12
N GLY A 428 0.47 -5.62 3.03
CA GLY A 428 1.70 -4.82 3.10
C GLY A 428 2.50 -4.87 1.80
N THR A 429 2.76 -6.07 1.26
CA THR A 429 3.40 -6.28 -0.06
C THR A 429 2.69 -5.50 -1.16
N ILE A 430 1.36 -5.57 -1.22
CA ILE A 430 0.56 -4.89 -2.23
C ILE A 430 0.67 -3.38 -2.09
N CYS A 431 0.55 -2.85 -0.87
CA CYS A 431 0.67 -1.41 -0.63
C CYS A 431 2.08 -0.90 -0.91
N ASN A 432 3.12 -1.65 -0.52
CA ASN A 432 4.54 -1.32 -0.69
C ASN A 432 4.84 -0.96 -2.16
N MET A 433 4.51 -1.85 -3.08
CA MET A 433 4.81 -1.66 -4.50
C MET A 433 3.79 -0.72 -5.20
N GLY A 434 2.78 -0.24 -4.48
CA GLY A 434 1.95 0.90 -4.90
C GLY A 434 2.75 2.20 -5.09
N ALA A 435 3.93 2.31 -4.47
CA ALA A 435 4.86 3.41 -4.76
C ALA A 435 5.26 3.47 -6.24
N GLU A 436 5.30 2.32 -6.93
CA GLU A 436 5.93 2.21 -8.25
C GLU A 436 5.01 2.60 -9.41
N ILE A 437 3.73 2.77 -9.11
CA ILE A 437 2.74 3.40 -9.99
C ILE A 437 2.59 4.91 -9.72
N GLY A 438 3.39 5.46 -8.81
CA GLY A 438 3.35 6.87 -8.42
C GLY A 438 2.22 7.23 -7.45
N ALA A 439 1.59 6.25 -6.79
CA ALA A 439 0.53 6.52 -5.83
C ALA A 439 1.06 7.32 -4.62
N THR A 440 0.24 8.25 -4.11
CA THR A 440 0.53 8.98 -2.87
C THR A 440 0.68 8.01 -1.70
N CYS A 441 -0.24 7.06 -1.59
CA CYS A 441 -0.09 5.84 -0.80
C CYS A 441 -1.09 4.78 -1.27
N SER A 442 -1.09 3.65 -0.58
CA SER A 442 -2.08 2.58 -0.74
C SER A 442 -2.62 2.17 0.62
N THR A 443 -3.85 1.68 0.70
CA THR A 443 -4.44 1.23 1.97
C THR A 443 -5.51 0.15 1.78
N PHE A 444 -5.69 -0.69 2.80
CA PHE A 444 -6.73 -1.71 2.91
C PHE A 444 -7.69 -1.39 4.06
N PRO A 445 -8.98 -1.76 3.98
CA PRO A 445 -9.91 -1.67 5.09
C PRO A 445 -9.48 -2.57 6.24
N TYR A 446 -9.85 -2.18 7.47
CA TYR A 446 -9.57 -2.99 8.64
C TYR A 446 -10.27 -4.36 8.56
N THR A 447 -9.48 -5.43 8.69
CA THR A 447 -9.93 -6.83 8.64
C THR A 447 -9.47 -7.62 9.86
N ASP A 448 -10.04 -8.81 10.03
CA ASP A 448 -9.65 -9.73 11.11
C ASP A 448 -8.18 -10.18 10.96
N ARG A 449 -7.64 -10.22 9.73
CA ARG A 449 -6.22 -10.51 9.46
C ARG A 449 -5.28 -9.48 10.06
N MET A 450 -5.68 -8.20 10.02
CA MET A 450 -4.94 -7.12 10.68
C MET A 450 -5.03 -7.26 12.20
N ALA A 451 -6.20 -7.63 12.74
CA ALA A 451 -6.38 -7.89 14.16
C ALA A 451 -5.48 -9.04 14.67
N ASP A 452 -5.40 -10.12 13.91
CA ASP A 452 -4.56 -11.28 14.23
C ASP A 452 -3.07 -10.94 14.17
N TYR A 453 -2.64 -10.16 13.17
CA TYR A 453 -1.28 -9.65 13.09
C TYR A 453 -0.92 -8.74 14.27
N LEU A 454 -1.79 -7.79 14.63
CA LEU A 454 -1.62 -6.92 15.81
C LEU A 454 -1.44 -7.76 17.09
N LYS A 455 -2.28 -8.79 17.30
CA LYS A 455 -2.15 -9.68 18.47
C LYS A 455 -0.83 -10.45 18.44
N ALA A 456 -0.44 -10.99 17.28
CA ALA A 456 0.78 -11.77 17.11
C ALA A 456 2.05 -10.95 17.35
N THR A 457 2.03 -9.65 17.05
CA THR A 457 3.14 -8.73 17.37
C THR A 457 2.91 -7.96 18.67
N THR A 458 2.19 -8.55 19.62
CA THR A 458 2.02 -8.06 21.01
C THR A 458 1.27 -6.74 21.17
N ARG A 459 0.37 -6.41 20.24
CA ARG A 459 -0.47 -5.19 20.24
C ARG A 459 -2.00 -5.47 20.34
N PRO A 460 -2.48 -6.35 21.25
CA PRO A 460 -3.90 -6.69 21.34
C PRO A 460 -4.80 -5.50 21.73
N GLY A 461 -4.25 -4.50 22.42
CA GLY A 461 -4.98 -3.25 22.75
C GLY A 461 -5.39 -2.49 21.49
N LEU A 462 -4.49 -2.36 20.51
CA LEU A 462 -4.79 -1.70 19.23
C LEU A 462 -5.84 -2.48 18.44
N ALA A 463 -5.78 -3.81 18.46
CA ALA A 463 -6.82 -4.63 17.83
C ALA A 463 -8.19 -4.38 18.46
N SER A 464 -8.27 -4.37 19.79
CA SER A 464 -9.53 -4.13 20.52
C SER A 464 -10.09 -2.72 20.30
N ALA A 465 -9.22 -1.72 20.22
CA ALA A 465 -9.59 -0.35 19.89
C ALA A 465 -10.12 -0.25 18.45
N ALA A 466 -9.42 -0.86 17.49
CA ALA A 466 -9.82 -0.89 16.09
C ALA A 466 -11.16 -1.61 15.87
N ASP A 467 -11.41 -2.73 16.57
CA ASP A 467 -12.70 -3.41 16.58
C ASP A 467 -13.83 -2.47 17.01
N SER A 468 -13.59 -1.67 18.05
CA SER A 468 -14.55 -0.70 18.58
C SER A 468 -14.76 0.52 17.67
N PHE A 469 -13.81 0.80 16.78
CA PHE A 469 -13.82 1.95 15.86
C PHE A 469 -14.05 1.55 14.38
N LYS A 470 -14.37 0.28 14.13
CA LYS A 470 -14.40 -0.35 12.79
C LYS A 470 -15.20 0.43 11.73
N ALA A 471 -16.29 1.07 12.11
CA ALA A 471 -17.13 1.85 11.19
C ALA A 471 -16.38 3.01 10.48
N ASN A 472 -15.35 3.56 11.12
CA ASN A 472 -14.49 4.60 10.52
C ASN A 472 -13.23 4.04 9.86
N LEU A 473 -12.98 2.73 10.00
CA LEU A 473 -11.81 2.02 9.45
C LEU A 473 -12.14 1.21 8.18
N ILE A 474 -13.34 1.44 7.63
CA ILE A 474 -13.81 0.91 6.34
C ILE A 474 -14.42 2.06 5.54
N ALA A 475 -14.52 1.93 4.21
CA ALA A 475 -15.22 2.91 3.39
C ALA A 475 -16.72 2.97 3.74
N ASP A 476 -17.35 4.14 3.57
CA ASP A 476 -18.81 4.23 3.66
C ASP A 476 -19.48 3.49 2.49
N GLU A 477 -20.69 2.97 2.71
CA GLU A 477 -21.49 2.39 1.64
C GLU A 477 -21.78 3.46 0.56
N GLY A 478 -21.53 3.11 -0.71
CA GLY A 478 -21.70 4.03 -1.83
C GLY A 478 -20.60 5.08 -1.98
N ALA A 479 -19.45 4.93 -1.29
CA ALA A 479 -18.29 5.79 -1.49
C ALA A 479 -17.82 5.80 -2.96
N HIS A 480 -17.50 6.99 -3.46
CA HIS A 480 -17.12 7.21 -4.86
C HIS A 480 -15.59 7.15 -5.04
N TYR A 481 -15.16 6.31 -5.97
CA TYR A 481 -13.78 6.23 -6.46
C TYR A 481 -13.65 6.97 -7.80
N ASP A 482 -12.58 7.75 -7.96
CA ASP A 482 -12.29 8.49 -9.20
C ASP A 482 -11.99 7.55 -10.38
N GLN A 483 -11.53 6.34 -10.08
CA GLN A 483 -11.30 5.25 -11.02
C GLN A 483 -11.52 3.92 -10.30
N ILE A 484 -12.06 2.92 -11.00
CA ILE A 484 -12.20 1.56 -10.47
C ILE A 484 -11.45 0.58 -11.38
N ILE A 485 -10.67 -0.30 -10.77
CA ILE A 485 -10.03 -1.46 -11.39
C ILE A 485 -10.58 -2.70 -10.71
N GLU A 486 -10.94 -3.73 -11.49
CA GLU A 486 -11.36 -5.01 -10.94
C GLU A 486 -10.31 -6.08 -11.21
N ILE A 487 -9.95 -6.86 -10.19
CA ILE A 487 -9.03 -8.00 -10.28
C ILE A 487 -9.73 -9.22 -9.69
N ASN A 488 -9.88 -10.26 -10.51
CA ASN A 488 -10.34 -11.57 -10.07
C ASN A 488 -9.15 -12.45 -9.69
N LEU A 489 -9.00 -12.69 -8.40
CA LEU A 489 -7.93 -13.48 -7.79
C LEU A 489 -7.99 -14.96 -8.19
N ASP A 490 -9.15 -15.50 -8.54
CA ASP A 490 -9.28 -16.91 -8.99
C ASP A 490 -8.59 -17.15 -10.34
N THR A 491 -8.49 -16.10 -11.16
CA THR A 491 -7.90 -16.14 -12.50
C THR A 491 -6.52 -15.52 -12.58
N LEU A 492 -6.09 -14.85 -11.50
CA LEU A 492 -4.77 -14.24 -11.43
C LEU A 492 -3.71 -15.35 -11.36
N LYS A 493 -2.63 -15.16 -12.11
CA LYS A 493 -1.54 -16.13 -12.26
C LYS A 493 -0.19 -15.48 -11.93
N PRO A 494 0.85 -16.28 -11.64
CA PRO A 494 2.18 -15.74 -11.34
C PRO A 494 2.74 -14.85 -12.45
N LEU A 495 3.28 -13.70 -12.07
CA LEU A 495 3.82 -12.67 -12.97
C LEU A 495 5.29 -12.37 -12.69
N LEU A 496 6.05 -12.01 -13.72
CA LEU A 496 7.36 -11.36 -13.63
C LEU A 496 7.31 -10.01 -14.35
N ASN A 497 7.60 -8.92 -13.62
CA ASN A 497 7.66 -7.59 -14.23
C ASN A 497 9.11 -7.19 -14.53
N GLY A 498 9.36 -6.61 -15.71
CA GLY A 498 10.69 -6.13 -16.10
C GLY A 498 11.02 -6.24 -17.59
N PRO A 499 12.30 -6.04 -17.97
CA PRO A 499 13.49 -6.04 -17.09
C PRO A 499 13.96 -4.67 -16.57
N PHE A 500 13.39 -3.55 -17.05
CA PHE A 500 13.87 -2.20 -16.71
C PHE A 500 12.80 -1.26 -16.18
N THR A 501 11.55 -1.74 -16.08
CA THR A 501 10.43 -1.02 -15.47
C THR A 501 9.57 -2.00 -14.66
N PRO A 502 9.00 -1.55 -13.54
CA PRO A 502 8.21 -2.40 -12.66
C PRO A 502 6.78 -2.64 -13.18
N ASP A 503 6.37 -1.99 -14.27
CA ASP A 503 5.05 -2.08 -14.87
C ASP A 503 4.95 -2.98 -16.10
N ARG A 504 6.07 -3.55 -16.58
CA ARG A 504 6.05 -4.45 -17.73
C ARG A 504 5.83 -5.90 -17.31
N ALA A 505 4.57 -6.30 -17.12
CA ALA A 505 4.24 -7.64 -16.66
C ALA A 505 4.33 -8.71 -17.76
N ASN A 506 4.79 -9.89 -17.35
CA ASN A 506 4.85 -11.09 -18.18
C ASN A 506 4.35 -12.27 -17.35
N LEU A 507 3.51 -13.13 -17.94
CA LEU A 507 3.12 -14.39 -17.30
C LEU A 507 4.35 -15.29 -17.14
N ALA A 508 4.45 -15.98 -15.99
CA ALA A 508 5.44 -17.02 -15.78
C ALA A 508 5.37 -18.11 -16.86
N GLY A 509 6.49 -18.78 -17.14
CA GLY A 509 6.55 -19.77 -18.21
C GLY A 509 6.58 -19.17 -19.61
N LYS A 510 5.56 -19.53 -20.41
CA LYS A 510 5.49 -19.19 -21.84
C LYS A 510 5.53 -17.68 -22.11
N GLY A 511 4.84 -16.87 -21.30
CA GLY A 511 4.75 -15.42 -21.52
C GLY A 511 6.10 -14.72 -21.45
N ILE A 512 6.84 -14.92 -20.35
CA ILE A 512 8.18 -14.36 -20.18
C ILE A 512 9.19 -14.97 -21.18
N LYS A 513 9.01 -16.23 -21.57
CA LYS A 513 9.86 -16.86 -22.60
C LYS A 513 9.73 -16.16 -23.95
N GLU A 514 8.49 -16.01 -24.45
CA GLU A 514 8.22 -15.32 -25.71
C GLU A 514 8.69 -13.86 -25.68
N ALA A 515 8.47 -13.17 -24.55
CA ALA A 515 8.98 -11.82 -24.37
C ALA A 515 10.51 -11.76 -24.39
N SER A 516 11.20 -12.70 -23.76
CA SER A 516 12.66 -12.77 -23.75
C SER A 516 13.23 -13.02 -25.13
N GLU A 517 12.65 -13.95 -25.90
CA GLU A 517 13.04 -14.24 -27.28
C GLU A 517 12.84 -13.01 -28.18
N ALA A 518 11.67 -12.36 -28.09
CA ALA A 518 11.35 -11.19 -28.90
C ALA A 518 12.23 -9.97 -28.61
N ASN A 519 12.75 -9.84 -27.40
CA ASN A 519 13.53 -8.67 -26.96
C ASN A 519 15.03 -8.97 -26.74
N GLY A 520 15.47 -10.21 -26.94
CA GLY A 520 16.87 -10.63 -26.74
C GLY A 520 17.34 -10.50 -25.28
N TRP A 521 16.46 -10.84 -24.32
CA TRP A 521 16.81 -10.86 -22.90
C TRP A 521 17.45 -12.20 -22.52
N PRO A 522 18.52 -12.22 -21.69
CA PRO A 522 19.09 -13.47 -21.20
C PRO A 522 18.05 -14.26 -20.40
N THR A 523 17.88 -15.54 -20.73
CA THR A 523 16.98 -16.43 -19.98
C THR A 523 17.71 -17.26 -18.92
N GLU A 524 19.03 -17.37 -19.03
CA GLU A 524 19.88 -17.94 -17.99
C GLU A 524 19.95 -16.98 -16.80
N LEU A 525 19.64 -17.51 -15.63
CA LEU A 525 19.64 -16.74 -14.41
C LEU A 525 21.05 -16.65 -13.85
N SER A 526 21.45 -15.49 -13.35
CA SER A 526 22.75 -15.28 -12.70
C SER A 526 22.66 -15.15 -11.18
N ALA A 527 21.51 -14.73 -10.65
CA ALA A 527 21.24 -14.72 -9.22
C ALA A 527 19.73 -14.64 -8.94
N GLY A 528 19.31 -15.22 -7.82
CA GLY A 528 17.98 -15.07 -7.24
C GLY A 528 18.04 -14.37 -5.88
N LEU A 529 17.16 -13.40 -5.64
CA LEU A 529 17.16 -12.62 -4.40
C LEU A 529 15.76 -12.55 -3.81
N ILE A 530 15.55 -13.11 -2.62
CA ILE A 530 14.29 -12.98 -1.88
C ILE A 530 14.46 -12.11 -0.63
N GLY A 531 13.35 -11.51 -0.19
CA GLY A 531 13.30 -10.65 0.99
C GLY A 531 13.13 -9.18 0.65
N SER A 532 13.94 -8.32 1.29
CA SER A 532 13.78 -6.86 1.33
C SER A 532 12.45 -6.43 1.98
N CYS A 533 12.12 -5.14 1.98
CA CYS A 533 10.90 -4.62 2.62
C CYS A 533 9.58 -5.13 2.01
N THR A 534 9.58 -5.65 0.78
CA THR A 534 8.36 -6.01 0.05
C THR A 534 7.88 -7.43 0.37
N ASN A 535 8.78 -8.40 0.51
CA ASN A 535 8.48 -9.84 0.58
C ASN A 535 9.45 -10.60 1.51
N SER A 536 9.56 -10.16 2.76
CA SER A 536 10.44 -10.76 3.78
C SER A 536 9.70 -11.14 5.07
N SER A 537 8.38 -11.26 5.03
CA SER A 537 7.60 -11.68 6.19
C SER A 537 7.86 -13.15 6.53
N TYR A 538 7.41 -13.57 7.73
CA TYR A 538 7.42 -14.99 8.10
C TYR A 538 6.65 -15.85 7.08
N GLU A 539 5.51 -15.35 6.57
CA GLU A 539 4.73 -16.01 5.54
C GLU A 539 5.55 -16.23 4.26
N ASP A 540 6.13 -15.16 3.71
CA ASP A 540 6.96 -15.22 2.49
C ASP A 540 8.08 -16.27 2.64
N LEU A 541 8.84 -16.18 3.73
CA LEU A 541 10.01 -17.03 3.95
C LEU A 541 9.62 -18.49 4.26
N SER A 542 8.48 -18.72 4.94
CA SER A 542 7.98 -20.07 5.17
C SER A 542 7.56 -20.78 3.88
N ARG A 543 6.95 -20.05 2.94
CA ARG A 543 6.54 -20.57 1.62
C ARG A 543 7.76 -20.91 0.75
N CYS A 544 8.79 -20.05 0.77
CA CYS A 544 10.05 -20.33 0.09
C CYS A 544 10.82 -21.51 0.69
N ALA A 545 10.77 -21.68 2.02
CA ALA A 545 11.39 -22.81 2.69
C ALA A 545 10.70 -24.14 2.32
N ASP A 546 9.38 -24.17 2.20
CA ASP A 546 8.66 -25.36 1.72
C ASP A 546 9.16 -25.80 0.33
N LEU A 547 9.24 -24.88 -0.63
CA LEU A 547 9.76 -25.16 -1.98
C LEU A 547 11.22 -25.65 -1.95
N THR A 548 12.03 -25.02 -1.11
CA THR A 548 13.43 -25.41 -0.92
C THR A 548 13.54 -26.83 -0.34
N GLN A 549 12.64 -27.21 0.59
CA GLN A 549 12.57 -28.57 1.12
C GLN A 549 12.09 -29.58 0.08
N GLN A 550 11.09 -29.23 -0.75
CA GLN A 550 10.65 -30.08 -1.85
C GLN A 550 11.82 -30.39 -2.81
N ALA A 551 12.56 -29.36 -3.21
CA ALA A 551 13.75 -29.50 -4.05
C ALA A 551 14.84 -30.36 -3.38
N LYS A 552 15.15 -30.10 -2.11
CA LYS A 552 16.14 -30.87 -1.35
C LYS A 552 15.77 -32.35 -1.25
N LYS A 553 14.49 -32.68 -1.02
CA LYS A 553 13.99 -34.06 -1.03
C LYS A 553 14.14 -34.74 -2.39
N ALA A 554 14.06 -33.97 -3.47
CA ALA A 554 14.30 -34.44 -4.84
C ALA A 554 15.80 -34.45 -5.23
N GLY A 555 16.71 -34.09 -4.31
CA GLY A 555 18.14 -34.01 -4.59
C GLY A 555 18.56 -32.79 -5.42
N LEU A 556 17.69 -31.79 -5.55
CA LEU A 556 17.96 -30.54 -6.26
C LEU A 556 18.53 -29.49 -5.29
N GLN A 557 19.33 -28.57 -5.84
CA GLN A 557 19.91 -27.42 -5.15
C GLN A 557 19.75 -26.17 -6.02
N PHE A 558 20.02 -24.99 -5.46
CA PHE A 558 20.08 -23.76 -6.26
C PHE A 558 21.17 -23.87 -7.33
N LYS A 559 20.84 -23.57 -8.58
CA LYS A 559 21.81 -23.55 -9.70
C LYS A 559 22.60 -22.25 -9.78
N VAL A 560 22.10 -21.21 -9.12
CA VAL A 560 22.63 -19.85 -9.13
C VAL A 560 22.78 -19.37 -7.69
N PRO A 561 23.63 -18.36 -7.42
CA PRO A 561 23.63 -17.66 -6.13
C PRO A 561 22.21 -17.26 -5.71
N TYR A 562 21.82 -17.69 -4.52
CA TYR A 562 20.50 -17.42 -3.95
C TYR A 562 20.65 -16.67 -2.63
N TYR A 563 20.09 -15.47 -2.57
CA TYR A 563 20.23 -14.57 -1.43
C TYR A 563 18.91 -14.39 -0.69
N VAL A 564 18.97 -14.44 0.64
CA VAL A 564 17.81 -14.32 1.52
C VAL A 564 18.01 -13.16 2.49
N THR A 565 17.14 -12.15 2.42
CA THR A 565 17.17 -10.98 3.30
C THR A 565 15.95 -10.97 4.23
N PRO A 566 16.09 -11.32 5.53
CA PRO A 566 15.02 -11.13 6.50
C PRO A 566 14.70 -9.64 6.69
N GLY A 567 13.42 -9.32 6.89
CA GLY A 567 12.99 -7.92 6.99
C GLY A 567 13.35 -7.26 8.32
N SER A 568 13.49 -8.04 9.39
CA SER A 568 13.84 -7.57 10.73
C SER A 568 14.56 -8.63 11.54
N GLU A 569 15.18 -8.21 12.64
CA GLU A 569 15.76 -9.11 13.62
C GLU A 569 14.72 -10.03 14.25
N GLN A 570 13.50 -9.53 14.49
CA GLN A 570 12.37 -10.34 14.95
C GLN A 570 12.05 -11.46 13.94
N VAL A 571 11.93 -11.13 12.66
CA VAL A 571 11.71 -12.15 11.62
C VAL A 571 12.89 -13.13 11.57
N ARG A 572 14.13 -12.64 11.52
CA ARG A 572 15.35 -13.45 11.44
C ARG A 572 15.44 -14.43 12.61
N ALA A 573 15.25 -13.96 13.83
CA ALA A 573 15.26 -14.80 15.03
C ALA A 573 14.15 -15.84 14.99
N THR A 574 12.95 -15.44 14.57
CA THR A 574 11.78 -16.34 14.48
C THR A 574 12.00 -17.46 13.44
N ILE A 575 12.47 -17.14 12.24
CA ILE A 575 12.72 -18.14 11.19
C ILE A 575 13.93 -19.03 11.51
N ALA A 576 14.92 -18.52 12.24
CA ALA A 576 16.04 -19.33 12.75
C ALA A 576 15.53 -20.35 13.78
N ARG A 577 14.76 -19.88 14.77
CA ARG A 577 14.15 -20.73 15.82
C ARG A 577 13.24 -21.81 15.23
N ASP A 578 12.56 -21.51 14.12
CA ASP A 578 11.62 -22.41 13.44
C ASP A 578 12.29 -23.32 12.37
N GLY A 579 13.61 -23.25 12.17
CA GLY A 579 14.36 -24.08 11.21
C GLY A 579 14.19 -23.70 9.73
N ILE A 580 13.50 -22.57 9.46
CA ILE A 580 13.34 -22.01 8.11
C ILE A 580 14.68 -21.49 7.60
N LEU A 581 15.48 -20.85 8.47
CA LEU A 581 16.79 -20.33 8.06
C LEU A 581 17.75 -21.45 7.64
N ASP A 582 17.80 -22.53 8.42
CA ASP A 582 18.64 -23.70 8.15
C ASP A 582 18.29 -24.35 6.80
N THR A 583 16.99 -24.37 6.46
CA THR A 583 16.52 -24.88 5.17
C THR A 583 17.21 -24.18 3.99
N PHE A 584 17.35 -22.85 4.04
CA PHE A 584 18.02 -22.09 2.99
C PHE A 584 19.53 -22.31 2.98
N LEU A 585 20.16 -22.28 4.16
CA LEU A 585 21.61 -22.46 4.31
C LEU A 585 22.06 -23.84 3.81
N GLU A 586 21.34 -24.90 4.19
CA GLU A 586 21.63 -26.27 3.76
C GLU A 586 21.42 -26.49 2.25
N ALA A 587 20.59 -25.68 1.60
CA ALA A 587 20.39 -25.69 0.16
C ALA A 587 21.40 -24.83 -0.62
N GLY A 588 22.35 -24.18 0.08
CA GLY A 588 23.39 -23.33 -0.51
C GLY A 588 23.00 -21.85 -0.65
N GLY A 589 21.92 -21.41 0.01
CA GLY A 589 21.54 -20.00 0.06
C GLY A 589 22.42 -19.18 1.00
N THR A 590 22.58 -17.91 0.69
CA THR A 590 23.32 -16.93 1.52
C THR A 590 22.33 -16.01 2.22
N VAL A 591 22.37 -16.00 3.55
CA VAL A 591 21.56 -15.08 4.36
C VAL A 591 22.28 -13.74 4.47
N LEU A 592 21.63 -12.68 4.00
CA LEU A 592 22.11 -11.30 4.10
C LEU A 592 21.66 -10.66 5.42
N ALA A 593 22.29 -9.53 5.76
CA ALA A 593 21.89 -8.75 6.93
C ALA A 593 20.44 -8.24 6.80
N ASN A 594 19.78 -7.98 7.93
CA ASN A 594 18.43 -7.42 7.98
C ASN A 594 18.45 -5.94 7.55
N ALA A 595 18.66 -5.70 6.25
CA ALA A 595 18.96 -4.40 5.66
C ALA A 595 18.53 -4.37 4.18
N CYS A 596 18.43 -3.18 3.58
CA CYS A 596 18.01 -3.03 2.19
C CYS A 596 18.95 -3.73 1.20
N GLY A 597 20.26 -3.62 1.41
CA GLY A 597 21.30 -4.31 0.63
C GLY A 597 21.09 -4.19 -0.89
N PRO A 598 21.03 -5.30 -1.65
CA PRO A 598 20.88 -5.28 -3.10
C PRO A 598 19.62 -4.54 -3.61
N CYS A 599 18.59 -4.35 -2.80
CA CYS A 599 17.37 -3.64 -3.21
C CYS A 599 17.62 -2.17 -3.61
N ILE A 600 18.68 -1.57 -3.07
CA ILE A 600 19.07 -0.18 -3.33
C ILE A 600 20.42 -0.04 -4.03
N GLY A 601 21.04 -1.14 -4.43
CA GLY A 601 22.38 -1.14 -5.03
C GLY A 601 23.52 -1.27 -4.02
N GLN A 602 23.22 -1.51 -2.73
CA GLN A 602 24.21 -1.83 -1.70
C GLN A 602 24.59 -3.30 -1.80
N TRP A 603 25.16 -3.67 -2.94
CA TRP A 603 25.62 -5.02 -3.24
C TRP A 603 26.96 -4.95 -3.96
N ASN A 604 28.00 -5.45 -3.30
CA ASN A 604 29.31 -5.62 -3.92
C ASN A 604 29.32 -6.91 -4.75
N ARG A 605 28.65 -6.86 -5.91
CA ARG A 605 28.47 -7.99 -6.79
C ARG A 605 29.73 -8.28 -7.59
N THR A 606 30.24 -9.51 -7.52
CA THR A 606 31.52 -9.91 -8.16
C THR A 606 31.41 -11.12 -9.10
N ASP A 607 30.25 -11.78 -9.16
CA ASP A 607 30.01 -12.97 -10.00
C ASP A 607 29.82 -12.64 -11.49
N VAL A 608 29.45 -11.39 -11.83
CA VAL A 608 29.26 -10.93 -13.21
C VAL A 608 30.12 -9.68 -13.48
N PRO A 609 30.98 -9.68 -14.52
CA PRO A 609 31.76 -8.50 -14.87
C PRO A 609 30.88 -7.31 -15.29
N TYR A 610 31.31 -6.09 -14.97
CA TYR A 610 30.61 -4.87 -15.36
C TYR A 610 30.40 -4.80 -16.88
N GLY A 611 29.18 -4.47 -17.31
CA GLY A 611 28.81 -4.36 -18.72
C GLY A 611 28.51 -5.70 -19.41
N VAL A 612 28.52 -6.82 -18.69
CA VAL A 612 28.06 -8.11 -19.22
C VAL A 612 26.55 -8.23 -19.05
N LYS A 613 25.88 -8.66 -20.12
CA LYS A 613 24.44 -8.92 -20.13
C LYS A 613 24.11 -10.17 -19.32
N ASN A 614 23.24 -10.02 -18.34
CA ASN A 614 22.79 -11.10 -17.47
C ASN A 614 21.37 -10.83 -16.99
N SER A 615 20.71 -11.86 -16.45
CA SER A 615 19.40 -11.71 -15.81
C SER A 615 19.46 -12.07 -14.33
N ILE A 616 18.70 -11.32 -13.52
CA ILE A 616 18.42 -11.63 -12.11
C ILE A 616 16.92 -11.59 -11.87
N VAL A 617 16.46 -12.36 -10.90
CA VAL A 617 15.04 -12.36 -10.49
C VAL A 617 15.01 -12.06 -8.99
N THR A 618 14.21 -11.08 -8.60
CA THR A 618 14.14 -10.62 -7.21
C THR A 618 12.71 -10.54 -6.71
N SER A 619 12.51 -10.69 -5.40
CA SER A 619 11.22 -10.43 -4.75
C SER A 619 11.05 -8.97 -4.33
N TYR A 620 11.84 -8.06 -4.89
CA TYR A 620 11.83 -6.63 -4.55
C TYR A 620 10.71 -5.91 -5.33
N ASN A 621 10.83 -4.59 -5.46
CA ASN A 621 9.84 -3.71 -6.09
C ASN A 621 10.40 -2.95 -7.31
N ARG A 622 11.68 -2.54 -7.28
CA ARG A 622 12.34 -1.80 -8.37
C ARG A 622 13.31 -2.63 -9.18
N ASN A 623 13.31 -2.41 -10.48
CA ASN A 623 14.21 -3.03 -11.46
C ASN A 623 14.72 -2.04 -12.53
N PHE A 624 14.77 -0.73 -12.22
CA PHE A 624 15.41 0.22 -13.12
C PHE A 624 16.87 -0.16 -13.40
N ALA A 625 17.38 0.20 -14.58
CA ALA A 625 18.76 -0.10 -14.95
C ALA A 625 19.76 0.38 -13.88
N LYS A 626 20.78 -0.44 -13.59
CA LYS A 626 21.81 -0.23 -12.55
C LYS A 626 21.33 -0.30 -11.10
N ARG A 627 20.03 -0.51 -10.84
CA ARG A 627 19.49 -0.43 -9.48
C ARG A 627 20.06 -1.45 -8.51
N ALA A 628 20.22 -2.70 -8.93
CA ALA A 628 20.55 -3.79 -8.01
C ALA A 628 22.06 -3.92 -7.72
N ASP A 629 22.89 -3.72 -8.74
CA ASP A 629 24.34 -4.00 -8.70
C ASP A 629 25.19 -2.97 -9.45
N GLY A 630 24.60 -1.85 -9.89
CA GLY A 630 25.29 -0.81 -10.65
C GLY A 630 25.54 -1.14 -12.13
N ASN A 631 25.28 -2.37 -12.59
CA ASN A 631 25.51 -2.79 -13.97
C ASN A 631 24.32 -2.39 -14.88
N PRO A 632 24.52 -1.60 -15.95
CA PRO A 632 23.44 -1.23 -16.86
C PRO A 632 22.87 -2.41 -17.66
N GLU A 633 23.66 -3.47 -17.87
CA GLU A 633 23.29 -4.61 -18.70
C GLU A 633 22.56 -5.72 -17.92
N THR A 634 22.35 -5.53 -16.61
CA THR A 634 21.60 -6.46 -15.78
C THR A 634 20.10 -6.29 -15.99
N HIS A 635 19.47 -7.36 -16.47
CA HIS A 635 18.03 -7.45 -16.71
C HIS A 635 17.37 -7.98 -15.44
N ALA A 636 16.76 -7.07 -14.67
CA ALA A 636 16.16 -7.41 -13.38
C ALA A 636 14.66 -7.64 -13.52
N PHE A 637 14.19 -8.82 -13.11
CA PHE A 637 12.76 -9.13 -13.06
C PHE A 637 12.28 -9.16 -11.60
N VAL A 638 11.20 -8.46 -11.30
CA VAL A 638 10.58 -8.48 -9.97
C VAL A 638 9.36 -9.39 -9.97
N THR A 639 9.27 -10.27 -8.98
CA THR A 639 8.21 -11.28 -8.86
C THR A 639 7.95 -11.67 -7.39
N SER A 640 7.14 -12.69 -7.14
CA SER A 640 6.93 -13.27 -5.81
C SER A 640 8.17 -14.04 -5.33
N PRO A 641 8.44 -14.10 -4.01
CA PRO A 641 9.61 -14.81 -3.49
C PRO A 641 9.56 -16.32 -3.81
N GLU A 642 8.37 -16.90 -3.95
CA GLU A 642 8.16 -18.29 -4.36
C GLU A 642 8.65 -18.53 -5.79
N LEU A 643 8.30 -17.62 -6.72
CA LEU A 643 8.73 -17.74 -8.11
C LEU A 643 10.24 -17.51 -8.27
N VAL A 644 10.82 -16.57 -7.50
CA VAL A 644 12.30 -16.40 -7.43
C VAL A 644 12.96 -17.71 -7.02
N THR A 645 12.40 -18.40 -6.03
CA THR A 645 12.96 -19.63 -5.45
C THR A 645 13.03 -20.75 -6.50
N VAL A 646 11.91 -21.03 -7.17
CA VAL A 646 11.88 -22.09 -8.20
C VAL A 646 12.67 -21.73 -9.45
N CYS A 647 12.68 -20.45 -9.86
CA CYS A 647 13.54 -19.99 -10.97
C CYS A 647 15.03 -20.15 -10.65
N SER A 648 15.42 -19.96 -9.38
CA SER A 648 16.80 -20.14 -8.91
C SER A 648 17.24 -21.61 -8.87
N ILE A 649 16.31 -22.51 -8.58
CA ILE A 649 16.54 -23.97 -8.64
C ILE A 649 16.54 -24.44 -10.11
N ALA A 650 15.68 -23.89 -10.94
CA ALA A 650 15.63 -24.19 -12.37
C ALA A 650 16.84 -23.63 -13.14
N GLY A 651 17.38 -22.48 -12.71
CA GLY A 651 18.47 -21.74 -13.34
C GLY A 651 18.02 -20.85 -14.50
N THR A 652 16.73 -20.51 -14.58
CA THR A 652 16.17 -19.73 -15.69
C THR A 652 15.04 -18.80 -15.25
N THR A 653 14.89 -17.67 -15.94
CA THR A 653 13.76 -16.75 -15.78
C THR A 653 12.44 -17.28 -16.35
N THR A 654 12.49 -18.36 -17.13
CA THR A 654 11.37 -18.84 -17.96
C THR A 654 10.65 -20.07 -17.42
N PHE A 655 10.97 -20.49 -16.18
CA PHE A 655 10.34 -21.65 -15.56
C PHE A 655 8.85 -21.41 -15.29
N ASP A 656 8.00 -22.35 -15.70
CA ASP A 656 6.58 -22.37 -15.35
C ASP A 656 6.34 -23.30 -14.16
N PRO A 657 6.08 -22.76 -12.95
CA PRO A 657 5.88 -23.61 -11.77
C PRO A 657 4.58 -24.43 -11.83
N GLU A 658 3.61 -24.09 -12.69
CA GLU A 658 2.37 -24.85 -12.81
C GLU A 658 2.51 -26.06 -13.73
N THR A 659 3.45 -26.05 -14.68
CA THR A 659 3.51 -27.05 -15.75
C THR A 659 4.84 -27.78 -15.87
N ASP A 660 5.97 -27.10 -15.63
CA ASP A 660 7.30 -27.64 -15.89
C ASP A 660 7.73 -28.70 -14.88
N SER A 661 8.75 -29.47 -15.25
CA SER A 661 9.42 -30.46 -14.40
C SER A 661 10.93 -30.33 -14.54
N LEU A 662 11.65 -30.67 -13.47
CA LEU A 662 13.11 -30.70 -13.42
C LEU A 662 13.61 -32.14 -13.38
N THR A 663 14.72 -32.40 -14.06
CA THR A 663 15.41 -33.69 -13.95
C THR A 663 16.25 -33.70 -12.68
N THR A 664 15.98 -34.67 -11.82
CA THR A 664 16.73 -34.93 -10.58
C THR A 664 18.07 -35.65 -10.86
N PRO A 665 19.02 -35.67 -9.91
CA PRO A 665 20.30 -36.36 -10.11
C PRO A 665 20.19 -37.85 -10.42
N ASP A 666 19.09 -38.52 -10.02
CA ASP A 666 18.83 -39.93 -10.30
C ASP A 666 18.09 -40.16 -11.65
N GLY A 667 17.86 -39.08 -12.42
CA GLY A 667 17.23 -39.10 -13.74
C GLY A 667 15.71 -39.06 -13.73
N LYS A 668 15.04 -39.00 -12.58
CA LYS A 668 13.58 -38.86 -12.50
C LYS A 668 13.12 -37.43 -12.76
N LEU A 669 11.89 -37.29 -13.26
CA LEU A 669 11.22 -35.99 -13.36
C LEU A 669 10.59 -35.62 -12.02
N PHE A 670 10.89 -34.41 -11.55
CA PHE A 670 10.33 -33.80 -10.36
C PHE A 670 9.53 -32.56 -10.75
N LYS A 671 8.34 -32.42 -10.19
CA LYS A 671 7.49 -31.24 -10.35
C LYS A 671 7.20 -30.66 -8.97
N PHE A 672 7.32 -29.35 -8.84
CA PHE A 672 6.98 -28.67 -7.59
C PHE A 672 5.48 -28.74 -7.34
N GLU A 673 5.12 -28.92 -6.07
CA GLU A 673 3.77 -28.64 -5.58
C GLU A 673 3.67 -27.17 -5.21
N ALA A 674 2.47 -26.61 -5.31
CA ALA A 674 2.24 -25.23 -4.91
C ALA A 674 2.67 -25.02 -3.45
N PRO A 675 3.36 -23.91 -3.13
CA PRO A 675 3.98 -23.73 -1.82
C PRO A 675 2.95 -23.67 -0.70
N HIS A 676 3.25 -24.39 0.37
CA HIS A 676 2.54 -24.27 1.64
C HIS A 676 3.37 -23.46 2.63
N GLY A 677 2.74 -22.50 3.31
CA GLY A 677 3.40 -21.71 4.33
C GLY A 677 2.43 -21.29 5.42
N LYS A 678 2.98 -20.71 6.48
CA LYS A 678 2.22 -20.27 7.65
C LYS A 678 2.20 -18.75 7.64
N GLU A 679 0.99 -18.18 7.69
CA GLU A 679 0.80 -16.72 7.73
C GLU A 679 1.55 -16.08 8.91
N LEU A 680 1.42 -16.69 10.09
CA LEU A 680 2.04 -16.24 11.34
C LEU A 680 2.79 -17.39 12.02
N PRO A 681 3.83 -17.11 12.82
CA PRO A 681 4.55 -18.13 13.56
C PRO A 681 3.65 -18.75 14.65
N PRO A 682 3.40 -20.08 14.64
CA PRO A 682 2.49 -20.71 15.60
C PRO A 682 2.94 -20.61 17.06
N ARG A 683 4.24 -20.38 17.29
CA ARG A 683 4.83 -20.18 18.62
C ARG A 683 4.97 -18.70 18.99
N GLY A 684 4.37 -17.80 18.21
CA GLY A 684 4.62 -16.36 18.30
C GLY A 684 5.98 -15.95 17.74
N PHE A 685 6.19 -14.64 17.60
CA PHE A 685 7.46 -14.08 17.19
C PHE A 685 8.51 -14.17 18.29
N ASP A 686 9.74 -14.47 17.89
CA ASP A 686 10.94 -14.29 18.71
C ASP A 686 11.46 -12.87 18.50
N ALA A 687 11.60 -12.08 19.56
CA ALA A 687 12.06 -10.70 19.45
C ALA A 687 13.52 -10.58 18.98
N GLY A 688 14.32 -11.64 19.12
CA GLY A 688 15.74 -11.63 18.78
C GLY A 688 16.56 -10.73 19.70
N GLU A 689 17.61 -10.13 19.14
CA GLU A 689 18.44 -9.15 19.87
C GLU A 689 17.70 -7.83 20.09
N ASP A 690 17.86 -7.24 21.27
CA ASP A 690 17.37 -5.89 21.53
C ASP A 690 18.21 -4.87 20.76
N THR A 691 17.64 -4.36 19.67
CA THR A 691 18.29 -3.45 18.73
C THR A 691 17.73 -2.04 18.78
N PHE A 692 16.72 -1.78 19.63
CA PHE A 692 16.13 -0.47 19.79
C PHE A 692 16.81 0.31 20.91
N GLN A 693 17.09 1.58 20.65
CA GLN A 693 17.58 2.52 21.64
C GLN A 693 16.51 3.59 21.87
N PRO A 694 15.84 3.58 23.04
CA PRO A 694 14.90 4.64 23.38
C PRO A 694 15.64 5.96 23.60
N SER A 695 14.98 7.07 23.31
CA SER A 695 15.49 8.37 23.72
C SER A 695 15.40 8.54 25.25
N PRO A 696 16.39 9.16 25.90
CA PRO A 696 16.31 9.50 27.32
C PRO A 696 15.16 10.49 27.59
N GLU A 697 14.63 10.51 28.81
CA GLU A 697 13.57 11.44 29.21
C GLU A 697 14.01 12.92 29.11
N ASP A 698 15.30 13.20 29.33
CA ASP A 698 15.91 14.53 29.16
C ASP A 698 17.19 14.46 28.30
N GLY A 699 17.07 14.88 27.04
CA GLY A 699 18.18 15.00 26.09
C GLY A 699 18.84 16.39 26.04
N SER A 700 18.38 17.37 26.84
CA SER A 700 18.75 18.79 26.70
C SER A 700 20.25 19.06 26.82
N LYS A 701 20.95 18.29 27.67
CA LYS A 701 22.39 18.39 27.93
C LYS A 701 23.27 17.59 26.98
N LEU A 702 22.67 16.77 26.09
CA LEU A 702 23.42 15.97 25.13
C LEU A 702 23.87 16.84 23.94
N SER A 703 25.03 16.51 23.38
CA SER A 703 25.55 17.09 22.16
C SER A 703 25.42 16.10 21.00
N VAL A 704 25.15 16.63 19.81
CA VAL A 704 25.18 15.85 18.57
C VAL A 704 26.63 15.75 18.09
N LYS A 705 27.04 14.56 17.66
CA LYS A 705 28.39 14.30 17.16
C LYS A 705 28.48 14.65 15.66
N VAL A 706 29.03 15.82 15.33
CA VAL A 706 29.41 16.21 13.97
C VAL A 706 30.82 16.78 14.01
N SER A 707 31.76 16.18 13.27
CA SER A 707 33.12 16.70 13.18
C SER A 707 33.18 17.86 12.17
N PRO A 708 33.84 19.00 12.51
CA PRO A 708 33.99 20.12 11.57
C PRO A 708 34.91 19.80 10.38
N THR A 709 35.66 18.69 10.43
CA THR A 709 36.55 18.24 9.35
C THR A 709 36.09 16.93 8.72
N SER A 710 34.82 16.55 8.92
CA SER A 710 34.24 15.35 8.32
C SER A 710 34.12 15.49 6.80
N ASP A 711 34.35 14.40 6.07
CA ASP A 711 34.03 14.26 4.65
C ASP A 711 32.69 13.54 4.39
N ARG A 712 32.00 13.12 5.46
CA ARG A 712 30.70 12.42 5.42
C ARG A 712 29.53 13.31 5.84
N LEU A 713 29.74 14.16 6.85
CA LEU A 713 28.71 14.99 7.47
C LEU A 713 29.13 16.46 7.54
N ALA A 714 28.23 17.37 7.22
CA ALA A 714 28.46 18.80 7.39
C ALA A 714 27.20 19.45 7.96
N LEU A 715 27.37 20.41 8.88
CA LEU A 715 26.26 21.27 9.28
C LEU A 715 25.82 22.12 8.08
N LEU A 716 24.52 22.37 7.96
CA LEU A 716 23.97 23.12 6.85
C LEU A 716 24.19 24.62 7.03
N GLU A 717 24.70 25.26 5.99
CA GLU A 717 24.65 26.70 5.83
C GLU A 717 23.31 27.08 5.16
N PRO A 718 22.62 28.14 5.62
CA PRO A 718 21.42 28.62 4.95
C PRO A 718 21.72 28.96 3.48
N PHE A 719 20.82 28.57 2.57
CA PHE A 719 20.88 29.05 1.19
C PHE A 719 20.66 30.57 1.13
N ASP A 720 21.16 31.20 0.06
CA ASP A 720 20.96 32.61 -0.20
C ASP A 720 19.45 32.94 -0.27
N GLU A 721 19.05 34.03 0.38
CA GLU A 721 17.71 34.58 0.22
C GLU A 721 17.49 35.05 -1.23
N TRP A 722 16.25 34.99 -1.70
CA TRP A 722 15.91 35.55 -3.01
C TRP A 722 16.23 37.05 -3.03
N ASN A 723 17.05 37.47 -3.98
CA ASN A 723 17.57 38.84 -4.08
C ASN A 723 16.54 39.89 -4.56
N GLY A 724 15.26 39.50 -4.69
CA GLY A 724 14.18 40.38 -5.14
C GLY A 724 14.23 40.73 -6.63
N LYS A 725 15.09 40.07 -7.41
CA LYS A 725 15.28 40.31 -8.84
C LYS A 725 15.04 39.03 -9.64
N ASP A 726 14.56 39.24 -10.86
CA ASP A 726 14.43 38.20 -11.90
C ASP A 726 15.79 37.85 -12.52
#